data_AF-A0AA45C6I3-F1
#
_entry.id   AF-A0AA45C6I3-F1
#
_cell.length_a   1.000
_cell.length_b   1.000
_cell.length_c   1.000
_cell.angle_alpha   90.00
_cell.angle_beta   90.00
_cell.angle_gamma   90.00
#
_symmetry.space_group_name_H-M   'P 1'
#
loop_
_entity.id
_entity.type
_entity.pdbx_description
1 polymer ?
#
loop_
_entity_poly.entity_id
_entity_poly.type
_entity_poly.pdbx_seq_one_letter_code
_entity_poly.pdbx_strand_id
1 'polypeptide(L)'
;MIIKDYTPGGYRRKELKGYFQYLRYNYSEIMVDKSKGNNIIIDKDLQKMYELKIINKDELKKHMLYIEEFFEDFERFDELCDEEIYYSFHKIKQKNYTKDMNNYIENKIEKNKNYIYKNLKNIENFDELIRFLIYYDINPKKINIDKKFYDIENLKNDLKNTNIINIFPGSYMQIPIIEKILKFYLSEKDIKVFIKDQRVISEPILSDLKYKNFKIINYNSRCAGINLKDVEKELECGLNIVLDEIPMINFNGYLNSEYYLLSKVNILKSQRYCGVYNVNSKSIKSIIKKVKRTQKAVFTGVERSENTIWPFNKDGYLNQYSQTFIPSNYKYEKNDENVFIKREKFLKNMINNNIKEDIVYIDSYYSLDTYEKEKYIPQKSSNSVLMRGFYIKNTQKFDILPYLAQDHKKDLIDIREVCKSIHKNSFYINFLYFATPKIINLYNSFRSEEEKIKDRDFFIDYYFDGIKETFPLYNKGAIFFKKDGTIEFDRVKAENGTIKLNDYTINFDENNINNPNQSINIITPNSDYDDFENFRKYKKYVGGDRYNIIIVNNKIINIKFSGVVQPSLGIVISLDKNEFKKVSKVLNLKKCGNKYLYDQKINIEIIINKNKNYNKIFGGGTLLYKEGKNLVKTQKEAYENFKVEGWYNPLSMQTQETQVQEWLRGPRTIIGNDHKNGFFFIVFSGRTKESKGVRFDEIVKMVENEIKDVKNIMNIDGGASSCLGFIKDKEFFELSYPCTSNYTSAGMVRPVNSMLLINKKGD
;
A
#
# COMPACT_ATOMS: atom_id res chain seq x y z
N MET A 1 -35.83 2.28 11.81
CA MET A 1 -35.46 1.30 12.86
C MET A 1 -34.00 1.53 13.17
N ILE A 2 -33.72 2.20 14.30
CA ILE A 2 -32.38 2.56 14.76
C ILE A 2 -31.62 1.28 15.09
N ILE A 3 -30.37 1.14 14.61
CA ILE A 3 -29.46 0.14 15.18
C ILE A 3 -29.12 0.66 16.58
N LYS A 4 -29.70 0.07 17.63
CA LYS A 4 -29.56 0.55 19.03
C LYS A 4 -28.09 0.71 19.47
N ASP A 5 -27.17 0.02 18.79
CA ASP A 5 -25.73 0.02 19.07
C ASP A 5 -24.87 0.80 18.05
N TYR A 6 -25.48 1.62 17.20
CA TYR A 6 -24.74 2.44 16.23
C TYR A 6 -23.91 3.52 16.93
N THR A 7 -22.63 3.56 16.59
CA THR A 7 -21.68 4.56 17.08
C THR A 7 -21.22 5.42 15.89
N PRO A 8 -21.15 6.75 16.03
CA PRO A 8 -20.68 7.62 14.96
C PRO A 8 -19.23 7.28 14.57
N GLY A 9 -18.92 7.38 13.28
CA GLY A 9 -17.53 7.28 12.81
C GLY A 9 -17.18 5.96 12.14
N GLY A 10 -18.14 5.07 11.96
CA GLY A 10 -17.93 3.83 11.24
C GLY A 10 -17.65 2.66 12.17
N TYR A 11 -16.89 1.69 11.66
CA TYR A 11 -16.83 0.35 12.24
C TYR A 11 -16.05 0.28 13.56
N ARG A 12 -16.39 -0.69 14.41
CA ARG A 12 -15.67 -0.96 15.66
C ARG A 12 -14.34 -1.65 15.36
N ARG A 13 -13.28 -1.36 16.11
CA ARG A 13 -11.96 -1.98 15.84
C ARG A 13 -11.97 -3.50 15.91
N LYS A 14 -12.85 -4.12 16.72
CA LYS A 14 -13.00 -5.58 16.74
C LYS A 14 -13.31 -6.19 15.36
N GLU A 15 -13.93 -5.44 14.47
CA GLU A 15 -14.23 -5.86 13.09
C GLU A 15 -12.96 -6.02 12.23
N LEU A 16 -11.84 -5.42 12.66
CA LEU A 16 -10.52 -5.61 12.04
C LEU A 16 -9.69 -6.72 12.68
N LYS A 17 -10.19 -7.45 13.69
CA LYS A 17 -9.41 -8.55 14.30
C LYS A 17 -9.00 -9.57 13.25
N GLY A 18 -7.71 -9.94 13.27
CA GLY A 18 -7.08 -10.81 12.27
C GLY A 18 -6.54 -10.07 11.03
N TYR A 19 -6.71 -8.75 10.93
CA TYR A 19 -6.18 -7.91 9.85
C TYR A 19 -5.10 -6.96 10.38
N PHE A 20 -4.10 -6.61 9.56
CA PHE A 20 -3.03 -5.70 10.01
C PHE A 20 -3.53 -4.31 10.37
N GLN A 21 -4.66 -3.90 9.79
CA GLN A 21 -5.35 -2.67 10.11
C GLN A 21 -5.73 -2.60 11.59
N TYR A 22 -5.92 -3.74 12.28
CA TYR A 22 -6.19 -3.77 13.72
C TYR A 22 -5.03 -3.31 14.60
N LEU A 23 -3.78 -3.47 14.15
CA LEU A 23 -2.59 -2.98 14.86
C LEU A 23 -2.06 -1.67 14.27
N ARG A 24 -2.85 -1.05 13.38
CA ARG A 24 -2.54 0.24 12.76
C ARG A 24 -3.63 1.23 13.07
N TYR A 25 -3.21 2.42 13.45
CA TYR A 25 -4.11 3.53 13.70
C TYR A 25 -3.58 4.74 12.95
N ASN A 26 -4.35 5.24 11.98
CA ASN A 26 -3.97 6.41 11.20
C ASN A 26 -5.19 7.31 11.07
N TYR A 27 -5.27 8.29 11.96
CA TYR A 27 -6.39 9.20 12.07
C TYR A 27 -5.88 10.61 12.37
N SER A 28 -6.28 11.57 11.55
CA SER A 28 -5.83 12.97 11.62
C SER A 28 -4.29 13.10 11.62
N GLU A 29 -3.70 13.67 12.68
CA GLU A 29 -2.27 13.90 12.83
C GLU A 29 -1.51 12.74 13.47
N ILE A 30 -2.22 11.70 13.93
CA ILE A 30 -1.66 10.55 14.64
C ILE A 30 -1.51 9.35 13.72
N MET A 31 -0.33 8.77 13.73
CA MET A 31 -0.04 7.51 13.06
C MET A 31 0.68 6.56 14.03
N VAL A 32 0.08 5.40 14.22
CA VAL A 32 0.64 4.29 15.00
C VAL A 32 0.63 3.04 14.12
N ASP A 33 1.76 2.36 14.04
CA ASP A 33 1.88 1.05 13.40
C ASP A 33 2.64 0.09 14.32
N LYS A 34 1.90 -0.80 14.96
CA LYS A 34 2.41 -1.94 15.74
C LYS A 34 2.34 -3.27 14.97
N SER A 35 1.85 -3.24 13.73
CA SER A 35 1.72 -4.47 12.93
C SER A 35 3.08 -5.06 12.59
N LYS A 36 3.15 -6.40 12.55
CA LYS A 36 4.37 -7.15 12.18
C LYS A 36 5.57 -6.82 13.08
N GLY A 37 5.34 -6.50 14.36
CA GLY A 37 6.37 -6.11 15.32
C GLY A 37 6.98 -4.72 15.10
N ASN A 38 6.39 -3.86 14.25
CA ASN A 38 6.77 -2.45 14.20
C ASN A 38 6.46 -1.77 15.55
N ASN A 39 7.12 -0.65 15.83
CA ASN A 39 6.69 0.27 16.89
C ASN A 39 6.87 1.71 16.39
N ILE A 40 6.11 2.07 15.36
CA ILE A 40 6.16 3.40 14.77
C ILE A 40 5.04 4.22 15.38
N ILE A 41 5.40 5.34 16.01
CA ILE A 41 4.46 6.31 16.58
C ILE A 41 4.86 7.69 16.08
N ILE A 42 3.91 8.40 15.47
CA ILE A 42 4.10 9.74 14.93
C ILE A 42 2.91 10.59 15.34
N ASP A 43 3.21 11.75 15.92
CA ASP A 43 2.29 12.87 16.07
C ASP A 43 2.83 14.06 15.26
N LYS A 44 2.18 14.35 14.13
CA LYS A 44 2.66 15.37 13.19
C LYS A 44 2.62 16.78 13.78
N ASP A 45 1.65 17.08 14.65
CA ASP A 45 1.54 18.41 15.25
C ASP A 45 2.64 18.61 16.30
N LEU A 46 2.93 17.61 17.14
CA LEU A 46 4.02 17.68 18.12
C LEU A 46 5.40 17.74 17.43
N GLN A 47 5.62 16.93 16.39
CA GLN A 47 6.85 17.01 15.60
C GLN A 47 7.06 18.41 15.03
N LYS A 48 6.01 19.01 14.47
CA LYS A 48 6.07 20.38 13.95
C LYS A 48 6.33 21.42 15.05
N MET A 49 5.73 21.27 16.23
CA MET A 49 6.00 22.16 17.36
C MET A 49 7.47 22.08 17.80
N TYR A 50 8.05 20.88 17.80
CA TYR A 50 9.47 20.68 18.10
C TYR A 50 10.38 21.31 17.04
N GLU A 51 10.06 21.13 15.76
CA GLU A 51 10.79 21.78 14.64
C GLU A 51 10.75 23.31 14.75
N LEU A 52 9.63 23.86 15.19
CA LEU A 52 9.44 25.30 15.43
C LEU A 52 9.99 25.78 16.78
N LYS A 53 10.63 24.91 17.57
CA LYS A 53 11.19 25.19 18.90
C LYS A 53 10.17 25.72 19.91
N ILE A 54 8.90 25.35 19.74
CA ILE A 54 7.82 25.65 20.69
C ILE A 54 7.90 24.73 21.90
N ILE A 55 8.37 23.50 21.66
CA ILE A 55 8.60 22.49 22.68
C ILE A 55 10.04 21.99 22.55
N ASN A 56 10.63 21.60 23.66
CA ASN A 56 11.97 21.01 23.68
C ASN A 56 11.94 19.49 23.46
N LYS A 57 13.13 18.88 23.39
CA LYS A 57 13.29 17.44 23.12
C LYS A 57 12.71 16.56 24.24
N ASP A 58 12.80 17.00 25.48
CA ASP A 58 12.35 16.23 26.64
C ASP A 58 10.84 16.28 26.79
N GLU A 59 10.22 17.43 26.51
CA GLU A 59 8.77 17.57 26.36
C GLU A 59 8.25 16.67 25.24
N LEU A 60 8.87 16.70 24.06
CA LEU A 60 8.51 15.81 22.95
C LEU A 60 8.59 14.34 23.37
N LYS A 61 9.70 13.91 23.99
CA LYS A 61 9.85 12.53 24.48
C LYS A 61 8.77 12.14 25.48
N LYS A 62 8.48 13.01 26.46
CA LYS A 62 7.44 12.77 27.46
C LYS A 62 6.08 12.59 26.80
N HIS A 63 5.74 13.43 25.81
CA HIS A 63 4.51 13.25 25.06
C HIS A 63 4.48 11.95 24.27
N MET A 64 5.56 11.60 23.58
CA MET A 64 5.63 10.35 22.80
C MET A 64 5.44 9.11 23.68
N LEU A 65 5.96 9.10 24.92
CA LEU A 65 5.72 8.03 25.89
C LEU A 65 4.23 7.88 26.22
N TYR A 66 3.50 8.99 26.44
CA TYR A 66 2.04 8.91 26.66
C TYR A 66 1.29 8.33 25.45
N ILE A 67 1.73 8.63 24.22
CA ILE A 67 1.13 8.02 23.02
C ILE A 67 1.42 6.52 23.00
N GLU A 68 2.65 6.13 23.36
CA GLU A 68 3.06 4.73 23.41
C GLU A 68 2.25 3.92 24.44
N GLU A 69 2.09 4.44 25.64
CA GLU A 69 1.22 3.88 26.70
C GLU A 69 -0.25 3.85 26.26
N PHE A 70 -0.73 4.90 25.58
CA PHE A 70 -2.10 4.93 25.07
C PHE A 70 -2.31 3.88 23.97
N PHE A 71 -1.33 3.56 23.14
CA PHE A 71 -1.48 2.53 22.10
C PHE A 71 -0.83 1.20 22.49
N GLU A 72 -0.50 0.98 23.77
CA GLU A 72 0.15 -0.24 24.26
C GLU A 72 -0.64 -1.49 23.89
N ASP A 73 -1.90 -1.51 24.31
CA ASP A 73 -2.85 -2.57 24.03
C ASP A 73 -3.97 -2.09 23.11
N PHE A 74 -4.14 -2.77 21.97
CA PHE A 74 -5.21 -2.47 21.02
C PHE A 74 -6.55 -3.13 21.41
N GLU A 75 -6.56 -4.17 22.26
CA GLU A 75 -7.79 -4.86 22.68
C GLU A 75 -8.71 -3.96 23.49
N ARG A 76 -8.14 -3.05 24.29
CA ARG A 76 -8.91 -2.00 24.98
C ARG A 76 -9.73 -1.10 24.04
N PHE A 77 -9.44 -1.12 22.74
CA PHE A 77 -10.14 -0.34 21.72
C PHE A 77 -11.18 -1.14 20.93
N ASP A 78 -11.38 -2.41 21.23
CA ASP A 78 -12.24 -3.32 20.44
C ASP A 78 -13.63 -2.78 20.18
N GLU A 79 -14.22 -2.17 21.20
CA GLU A 79 -15.58 -1.63 21.17
C GLU A 79 -15.65 -0.17 20.73
N LEU A 80 -14.51 0.44 20.42
CA LEU A 80 -14.40 1.82 19.97
C LEU A 80 -14.18 1.91 18.46
N CYS A 81 -14.66 2.99 17.84
CA CYS A 81 -14.26 3.39 16.49
C CYS A 81 -12.98 4.27 16.53
N ASP A 82 -12.37 4.51 15.37
CA ASP A 82 -11.16 5.36 15.29
C ASP A 82 -11.43 6.79 15.79
N GLU A 83 -12.64 7.30 15.58
CA GLU A 83 -13.09 8.62 15.97
C GLU A 83 -13.22 8.78 17.50
N GLU A 84 -13.70 7.74 18.18
CA GLU A 84 -13.78 7.69 19.65
C GLU A 84 -12.41 7.53 20.29
N ILE A 85 -11.54 6.71 19.69
CA ILE A 85 -10.15 6.56 20.12
C ILE A 85 -9.44 7.90 19.99
N TYR A 86 -9.60 8.58 18.86
CA TYR A 86 -9.00 9.89 18.64
C TYR A 86 -9.48 10.89 19.68
N TYR A 87 -10.80 10.95 19.94
CA TYR A 87 -11.35 11.87 20.93
C TYR A 87 -10.81 11.61 22.33
N SER A 88 -10.74 10.34 22.74
CA SER A 88 -10.19 9.92 24.02
C SER A 88 -8.72 10.33 24.16
N PHE A 89 -7.94 10.11 23.10
CA PHE A 89 -6.54 10.54 23.01
C PHE A 89 -6.40 12.07 23.06
N HIS A 90 -7.21 12.80 22.28
CA HIS A 90 -7.18 14.26 22.20
C HIS A 90 -7.45 14.93 23.54
N LYS A 91 -8.38 14.38 24.35
CA LYS A 91 -8.61 14.85 25.73
C LYS A 91 -7.37 14.73 26.61
N ILE A 92 -6.67 13.60 26.52
CA ILE A 92 -5.42 13.38 27.26
C ILE A 92 -4.35 14.36 26.75
N LYS A 93 -4.28 14.56 25.43
CA LYS A 93 -3.36 15.49 24.78
C LYS A 93 -3.55 16.93 25.29
N GLN A 94 -4.78 17.44 25.25
CA GLN A 94 -5.12 18.79 25.71
C GLN A 94 -4.82 19.02 27.19
N LYS A 95 -5.08 18.03 28.06
CA LYS A 95 -4.76 18.12 29.49
C LYS A 95 -3.26 18.28 29.76
N ASN A 96 -2.43 17.75 28.87
CA ASN A 96 -0.97 17.78 28.99
C ASN A 96 -0.32 18.92 28.22
N TYR A 97 -1.08 19.73 27.47
CA TYR A 97 -0.51 20.85 26.73
C TYR A 97 -0.09 21.98 27.66
N THR A 98 1.13 22.47 27.42
CA THR A 98 1.62 23.69 28.08
C THR A 98 0.91 24.92 27.52
N LYS A 99 1.03 26.05 28.23
CA LYS A 99 0.50 27.34 27.78
C LYS A 99 1.00 27.71 26.38
N ASP A 100 2.28 27.46 26.08
CA ASP A 100 2.89 27.79 24.79
C ASP A 100 2.34 26.92 23.65
N MET A 101 2.09 25.63 23.90
CA MET A 101 1.42 24.76 22.93
C MET A 101 -0.01 25.25 22.63
N ASN A 102 -0.77 25.63 23.66
CA ASN A 102 -2.12 26.16 23.49
C ASN A 102 -2.11 27.49 22.71
N ASN A 103 -1.22 28.42 23.07
CA ASN A 103 -1.03 29.68 22.35
C ASN A 103 -0.68 29.46 20.88
N TYR A 104 0.18 28.49 20.57
CA TYR A 104 0.51 28.15 19.19
C TYR A 104 -0.72 27.66 18.41
N ILE A 105 -1.54 26.81 19.01
CA ILE A 105 -2.76 26.28 18.37
C ILE A 105 -3.75 27.42 18.10
N GLU A 106 -3.99 28.30 19.08
CA GLU A 106 -4.89 29.46 18.92
C GLU A 106 -4.38 30.41 17.83
N ASN A 107 -3.09 30.74 17.85
CA ASN A 107 -2.46 31.59 16.83
C ASN A 107 -2.53 30.95 15.43
N LYS A 108 -2.34 29.62 15.33
CA LYS A 108 -2.48 28.86 14.08
C LYS A 108 -3.91 28.95 13.55
N ILE A 109 -4.91 28.81 14.42
CA ILE A 109 -6.34 28.94 14.07
C ILE A 109 -6.65 30.34 13.54
N GLU A 110 -6.24 31.38 14.25
CA GLU A 110 -6.53 32.76 13.86
C GLU A 110 -5.83 33.14 12.56
N LYS A 111 -4.56 32.74 12.38
CA LYS A 111 -3.82 32.92 11.13
C LYS A 111 -4.51 32.23 9.96
N ASN A 112 -5.01 31.01 10.16
CA ASN A 112 -5.72 30.25 9.14
C ASN A 112 -7.06 30.92 8.77
N LYS A 113 -7.84 31.40 9.75
CA LYS A 113 -9.07 32.17 9.48
C LYS A 113 -8.78 33.44 8.71
N ASN A 114 -7.76 34.22 9.09
CA ASN A 114 -7.38 35.45 8.40
C ASN A 114 -6.93 35.20 6.96
N TYR A 115 -6.23 34.09 6.72
CA TYR A 115 -5.94 33.63 5.36
C TYR A 115 -7.22 33.37 4.54
N ILE A 116 -8.20 32.69 5.11
CA ILE A 116 -9.50 32.45 4.43
C ILE A 116 -10.22 33.76 4.15
N TYR A 117 -10.37 34.66 5.14
CA TYR A 117 -11.01 35.97 4.96
C TYR A 117 -10.34 36.80 3.85
N LYS A 118 -8.99 36.78 3.77
CA LYS A 118 -8.25 37.49 2.72
C LYS A 118 -8.60 36.97 1.33
N ASN A 119 -8.62 35.64 1.15
CA ASN A 119 -8.90 35.03 -0.15
C ASN A 119 -10.40 35.15 -0.54
N LEU A 120 -11.30 35.13 0.45
CA LEU A 120 -12.74 35.29 0.23
C LEU A 120 -13.14 36.64 -0.37
N LYS A 121 -12.34 37.70 -0.20
CA LYS A 121 -12.67 39.03 -0.73
C LYS A 121 -12.84 39.03 -2.25
N ASN A 122 -12.09 38.18 -2.95
CA ASN A 122 -12.02 38.17 -4.41
C ASN A 122 -12.97 37.17 -5.06
N ILE A 123 -13.75 36.42 -4.28
CA ILE A 123 -14.62 35.35 -4.79
C ILE A 123 -16.07 35.83 -4.73
N GLU A 124 -16.67 36.12 -5.87
CA GLU A 124 -18.04 36.64 -5.93
C GLU A 124 -19.06 35.58 -6.31
N ASN A 125 -18.72 34.67 -7.21
CA ASN A 125 -19.62 33.63 -7.72
C ASN A 125 -19.81 32.47 -6.73
N PHE A 126 -21.04 31.98 -6.61
CA PHE A 126 -21.43 30.79 -5.86
C PHE A 126 -20.57 29.55 -6.18
N ASP A 127 -20.28 29.27 -7.44
CA ASP A 127 -19.55 28.04 -7.83
C ASP A 127 -18.11 28.06 -7.32
N GLU A 128 -17.49 29.23 -7.38
CA GLU A 128 -16.15 29.44 -6.84
C GLU A 128 -16.15 29.40 -5.31
N LEU A 129 -17.20 29.89 -4.65
CA LEU A 129 -17.37 29.76 -3.20
C LEU A 129 -17.51 28.30 -2.77
N ILE A 130 -18.32 27.50 -3.48
CA ILE A 130 -18.46 26.06 -3.22
C ILE A 130 -17.13 25.34 -3.47
N ARG A 131 -16.42 25.69 -4.54
CA ARG A 131 -15.07 25.13 -4.79
C ARG A 131 -14.11 25.50 -3.66
N PHE A 132 -14.13 26.75 -3.20
CA PHE A 132 -13.26 27.19 -2.11
C PHE A 132 -13.65 26.57 -0.77
N LEU A 133 -14.94 26.34 -0.53
CA LEU A 133 -15.47 25.62 0.64
C LEU A 133 -14.92 24.20 0.75
N ILE A 134 -14.74 23.52 -0.38
CA ILE A 134 -14.20 22.16 -0.46
C ILE A 134 -12.68 22.14 -0.33
N TYR A 135 -11.99 23.08 -0.98
CA TYR A 135 -10.52 23.11 -1.11
C TYR A 135 -9.83 24.16 -0.23
N TYR A 136 -10.45 24.57 0.87
CA TYR A 136 -10.03 25.69 1.71
C TYR A 136 -8.57 25.62 2.21
N ASP A 137 -8.02 24.41 2.37
CA ASP A 137 -6.65 24.12 2.84
C ASP A 137 -5.76 23.45 1.79
N ILE A 138 -6.21 23.34 0.54
CA ILE A 138 -5.47 22.66 -0.52
C ILE A 138 -4.75 23.68 -1.42
N ASN A 139 -3.50 23.38 -1.74
CA ASN A 139 -2.73 24.18 -2.70
C ASN A 139 -3.45 24.17 -4.07
N PRO A 140 -3.71 25.34 -4.69
CA PRO A 140 -4.38 25.42 -5.99
C PRO A 140 -3.77 24.55 -7.09
N LYS A 141 -2.44 24.37 -7.09
CA LYS A 141 -1.73 23.51 -8.07
C LYS A 141 -2.05 22.02 -7.92
N LYS A 142 -2.64 21.61 -6.79
CA LYS A 142 -3.04 20.23 -6.51
C LYS A 142 -4.54 19.97 -6.72
N ILE A 143 -5.32 20.98 -7.11
CA ILE A 143 -6.76 20.81 -7.29
C ILE A 143 -7.02 20.11 -8.62
N ASN A 144 -7.75 19.00 -8.58
CA ASN A 144 -8.26 18.33 -9.77
C ASN A 144 -9.76 18.12 -9.63
N ILE A 145 -10.53 18.85 -10.44
CA ILE A 145 -11.98 18.74 -10.47
C ILE A 145 -12.32 17.54 -11.34
N ASP A 146 -12.78 16.48 -10.70
CA ASP A 146 -13.34 15.33 -11.40
C ASP A 146 -14.80 15.66 -11.74
N LYS A 147 -15.04 16.13 -12.97
CA LYS A 147 -16.36 16.59 -13.44
C LYS A 147 -17.48 15.55 -13.25
N LYS A 148 -17.14 14.27 -13.16
CA LYS A 148 -18.10 13.17 -12.93
C LYS A 148 -18.77 13.22 -11.55
N PHE A 149 -18.22 13.95 -10.57
CA PHE A 149 -18.70 13.99 -9.17
C PHE A 149 -18.95 15.41 -8.67
N TYR A 150 -19.10 16.35 -9.59
CA TYR A 150 -19.36 17.74 -9.29
C TYR A 150 -20.83 18.03 -9.63
N ASP A 151 -21.75 17.51 -8.81
CA ASP A 151 -23.19 17.66 -9.01
C ASP A 151 -23.71 19.00 -8.44
N ILE A 152 -23.03 20.07 -8.83
CA ILE A 152 -23.32 21.42 -8.33
C ILE A 152 -24.69 21.92 -8.78
N GLU A 153 -25.15 21.52 -9.97
CA GLU A 153 -26.43 21.96 -10.50
C GLU A 153 -27.60 21.33 -9.73
N ASN A 154 -27.53 20.04 -9.38
CA ASN A 154 -28.55 19.45 -8.51
C ASN A 154 -28.52 20.07 -7.11
N LEU A 155 -27.33 20.35 -6.56
CA LEU A 155 -27.21 21.07 -5.29
C LEU A 155 -27.90 22.44 -5.35
N LYS A 156 -27.66 23.23 -6.41
CA LYS A 156 -28.31 24.53 -6.62
C LYS A 156 -29.83 24.40 -6.70
N ASN A 157 -30.32 23.40 -7.42
CA ASN A 157 -31.77 23.16 -7.56
C ASN A 157 -32.40 22.78 -6.22
N ASP A 158 -31.79 21.88 -5.47
CA ASP A 158 -32.31 21.48 -4.15
C ASP A 158 -32.24 22.63 -3.13
N LEU A 159 -31.19 23.46 -3.18
CA LEU A 159 -31.08 24.68 -2.37
C LEU A 159 -32.18 25.71 -2.67
N LYS A 160 -32.56 25.87 -3.95
CA LYS A 160 -33.68 26.75 -4.35
C LYS A 160 -35.01 26.23 -3.80
N ASN A 161 -35.24 24.92 -3.92
CA ASN A 161 -36.53 24.29 -3.64
C ASN A 161 -36.77 23.95 -2.15
N THR A 162 -35.75 24.04 -1.30
CA THR A 162 -35.87 23.72 0.12
C THR A 162 -35.81 24.99 0.97
N ASN A 163 -36.66 25.08 2.00
CA ASN A 163 -36.68 26.23 2.91
C ASN A 163 -35.80 26.03 4.15
N ILE A 164 -35.69 24.79 4.65
CA ILE A 164 -34.86 24.45 5.81
C ILE A 164 -33.55 23.84 5.33
N ILE A 165 -32.42 24.42 5.73
CA ILE A 165 -31.08 23.96 5.35
C ILE A 165 -30.27 23.68 6.62
N ASN A 166 -29.78 22.46 6.74
CA ASN A 166 -28.95 22.00 7.86
C ASN A 166 -27.50 21.90 7.38
N ILE A 167 -26.58 22.65 7.99
CA ILE A 167 -25.16 22.68 7.60
C ILE A 167 -24.30 22.08 8.71
N PHE A 168 -23.49 21.11 8.33
CA PHE A 168 -22.56 20.37 9.18
C PHE A 168 -21.11 20.67 8.76
N PRO A 169 -20.52 21.76 9.27
CA PRO A 169 -19.13 22.12 8.97
C PRO A 169 -18.13 21.13 9.59
N GLY A 170 -17.15 20.69 8.81
CA GLY A 170 -16.07 19.82 9.29
C GLY A 170 -14.85 20.57 9.80
N SER A 171 -14.70 21.85 9.41
CA SER A 171 -13.57 22.67 9.80
C SER A 171 -13.95 24.10 10.19
N TYR A 172 -13.28 24.68 11.19
CA TYR A 172 -13.39 26.11 11.52
C TYR A 172 -12.98 27.02 10.35
N MET A 173 -12.16 26.52 9.42
CA MET A 173 -11.73 27.28 8.24
C MET A 173 -12.86 27.43 7.21
N GLN A 174 -13.90 26.59 7.27
CA GLN A 174 -15.08 26.68 6.41
C GLN A 174 -16.06 27.76 6.88
N ILE A 175 -16.03 28.12 8.16
CA ILE A 175 -17.00 29.07 8.76
C ILE A 175 -17.06 30.40 7.99
N PRO A 176 -15.95 31.11 7.71
CA PRO A 176 -16.03 32.37 6.96
C PRO A 176 -16.65 32.24 5.57
N ILE A 177 -16.45 31.07 4.93
CA ILE A 177 -16.97 30.78 3.58
C ILE A 177 -18.47 30.53 3.67
N ILE A 178 -18.91 29.75 4.66
CA ILE A 178 -20.32 29.49 4.95
C ILE A 178 -21.03 30.81 5.24
N GLU A 179 -20.51 31.65 6.14
CA GLU A 179 -21.10 32.95 6.47
C GLU A 179 -21.32 33.81 5.22
N LYS A 180 -20.37 33.82 4.28
CA LYS A 180 -20.51 34.52 3.00
C LYS A 180 -21.62 33.90 2.13
N ILE A 181 -21.65 32.57 1.99
CA ILE A 181 -22.70 31.88 1.23
C ILE A 181 -24.08 32.18 1.83
N LEU A 182 -24.23 32.07 3.15
CA LEU A 182 -25.49 32.34 3.83
C LEU A 182 -25.96 33.78 3.65
N LYS A 183 -25.04 34.75 3.77
CA LYS A 183 -25.36 36.17 3.66
C LYS A 183 -25.84 36.56 2.26
N PHE A 184 -25.19 36.04 1.21
CA PHE A 184 -25.43 36.52 -0.16
C PHE A 184 -26.35 35.63 -0.99
N TYR A 185 -26.49 34.34 -0.65
CA TYR A 185 -27.19 33.37 -1.49
C TYR A 185 -28.37 32.68 -0.81
N LEU A 186 -28.41 32.62 0.53
CA LEU A 186 -29.40 31.85 1.28
C LEU A 186 -30.08 32.65 2.40
N SER A 187 -30.06 33.99 2.32
CA SER A 187 -30.55 34.88 3.39
C SER A 187 -32.04 34.72 3.73
N GLU A 188 -32.83 34.19 2.78
CA GLU A 188 -34.28 33.98 2.93
C GLU A 188 -34.64 32.58 3.48
N LYS A 189 -33.64 31.74 3.77
CA LYS A 189 -33.82 30.33 4.17
C LYS A 189 -33.74 30.18 5.68
N ASP A 190 -34.45 29.19 6.24
CA ASP A 190 -34.28 28.77 7.64
C ASP A 190 -33.02 27.89 7.75
N ILE A 191 -31.92 28.52 8.15
CA ILE A 191 -30.62 27.86 8.20
C ILE A 191 -30.30 27.44 9.64
N LYS A 192 -29.92 26.17 9.78
CA LYS A 192 -29.38 25.60 11.02
C LYS A 192 -27.93 25.21 10.82
N VAL A 193 -27.03 25.77 11.63
CA VAL A 193 -25.61 25.42 11.61
C VAL A 193 -25.27 24.63 12.87
N PHE A 194 -24.76 23.42 12.69
CA PHE A 194 -24.45 22.50 13.77
C PHE A 194 -22.99 22.67 14.20
N ILE A 195 -22.78 22.96 15.47
CA ILE A 195 -21.47 23.31 16.03
C ILE A 195 -21.26 22.58 17.35
N LYS A 196 -20.01 22.27 17.67
CA LYS A 196 -19.65 21.60 18.93
C LYS A 196 -19.43 22.59 20.07
N ASP A 197 -19.59 22.07 21.28
CA ASP A 197 -19.19 22.73 22.51
C ASP A 197 -17.66 22.77 22.69
N GLN A 198 -16.97 21.69 22.28
CA GLN A 198 -15.53 21.52 22.45
C GLN A 198 -14.82 21.21 21.13
N ARG A 199 -13.64 21.81 20.96
CA ARG A 199 -12.83 21.63 19.75
C ARG A 199 -12.05 20.31 19.80
N VAL A 200 -12.24 19.51 18.75
CA VAL A 200 -11.45 18.32 18.44
C VAL A 200 -10.85 18.52 17.05
N ILE A 201 -9.52 18.40 16.90
CA ILE A 201 -8.81 18.67 15.64
C ILE A 201 -9.08 20.09 15.12
N SER A 202 -9.74 20.19 13.97
CA SER A 202 -10.09 21.40 13.24
C SER A 202 -11.58 21.69 13.31
N GLU A 203 -12.34 20.93 14.08
CA GLU A 203 -13.80 21.08 14.14
C GLU A 203 -14.19 22.45 14.69
N PRO A 204 -15.28 23.05 14.19
CA PRO A 204 -15.71 24.36 14.63
C PRO A 204 -16.42 24.33 15.98
N ILE A 205 -16.22 25.39 16.76
CA ILE A 205 -16.91 25.66 18.03
C ILE A 205 -17.64 27.01 17.97
N LEU A 206 -18.46 27.31 18.98
CA LEU A 206 -19.28 28.51 19.02
C LEU A 206 -18.48 29.82 18.82
N SER A 207 -17.27 29.90 19.39
CA SER A 207 -16.40 31.08 19.27
C SER A 207 -15.82 31.29 17.86
N ASP A 208 -16.01 30.33 16.94
CA ASP A 208 -15.58 30.48 15.55
C ASP A 208 -16.54 31.32 14.70
N LEU A 209 -17.80 31.44 15.12
CA LEU A 209 -18.85 32.17 14.41
C LEU A 209 -18.82 33.67 14.75
N LYS A 210 -18.85 34.53 13.73
CA LYS A 210 -18.97 35.99 13.88
C LYS A 210 -20.37 36.49 13.49
N TYR A 211 -21.01 35.82 12.53
CA TYR A 211 -22.34 36.17 12.03
C TYR A 211 -23.42 35.29 12.69
N LYS A 212 -24.56 35.87 13.09
CA LYS A 212 -25.60 35.19 13.89
C LYS A 212 -27.01 35.20 13.28
N ASN A 213 -27.16 35.47 11.98
CA ASN A 213 -28.49 35.46 11.31
C ASN A 213 -28.96 34.04 10.91
N PHE A 214 -28.53 33.01 11.64
CA PHE A 214 -28.94 31.63 11.45
C PHE A 214 -29.05 30.95 12.80
N LYS A 215 -29.84 29.88 12.88
CA LYS A 215 -30.01 29.13 14.12
C LYS A 215 -28.77 28.28 14.37
N ILE A 216 -28.14 28.46 15.52
CA ILE A 216 -27.00 27.64 15.95
C ILE A 216 -27.55 26.46 16.75
N ILE A 217 -27.23 25.24 16.31
CA ILE A 217 -27.52 24.02 17.05
C ILE A 217 -26.21 23.56 17.68
N ASN A 218 -26.07 23.81 18.98
CA ASN A 218 -24.92 23.35 19.74
C ASN A 218 -25.15 21.91 20.21
N TYR A 219 -24.17 21.03 20.01
CA TYR A 219 -24.24 19.65 20.46
C TYR A 219 -22.95 19.22 21.15
N ASN A 220 -23.08 18.37 22.17
CA ASN A 220 -21.95 17.79 22.88
C ASN A 220 -21.71 16.38 22.33
N SER A 221 -20.59 16.18 21.66
CA SER A 221 -20.25 14.87 21.08
C SER A 221 -18.98 14.30 21.71
N ARG A 222 -19.05 13.00 22.05
CA ARG A 222 -17.97 12.22 22.66
C ARG A 222 -17.02 11.58 21.63
N CYS A 223 -17.00 12.04 20.38
CA CYS A 223 -16.17 11.47 19.30
C CYS A 223 -15.61 12.58 18.39
N ALA A 224 -14.58 12.29 17.59
CA ALA A 224 -14.20 13.16 16.47
C ALA A 224 -15.31 13.17 15.40
N GLY A 225 -15.75 14.36 15.01
CA GLY A 225 -16.89 14.61 14.13
C GLY A 225 -18.24 14.64 14.85
N ILE A 226 -19.30 14.11 14.25
CA ILE A 226 -20.68 14.38 14.70
C ILE A 226 -21.30 13.12 15.27
N ASN A 227 -21.71 13.17 16.55
CA ASN A 227 -22.56 12.13 17.11
C ASN A 227 -24.02 12.41 16.79
N LEU A 228 -24.52 11.73 15.77
CA LEU A 228 -25.84 12.01 15.23
C LEU A 228 -26.99 11.61 16.16
N LYS A 229 -26.74 10.80 17.21
CA LYS A 229 -27.69 10.56 18.31
C LYS A 229 -28.05 11.83 19.06
N ASP A 230 -27.12 12.78 19.14
CA ASP A 230 -27.30 14.01 19.89
C ASP A 230 -28.08 15.07 19.09
N VAL A 231 -28.32 14.83 17.79
CA VAL A 231 -28.92 15.78 16.84
C VAL A 231 -29.97 15.15 15.92
N GLU A 232 -30.46 13.95 16.24
CA GLU A 232 -31.30 13.13 15.35
C GLU A 232 -32.63 13.81 15.00
N LYS A 233 -33.29 14.44 15.96
CA LYS A 233 -34.61 15.07 15.77
C LYS A 233 -34.55 16.24 14.79
N GLU A 234 -33.39 16.88 14.69
CA GLU A 234 -33.14 18.04 13.86
C GLU A 234 -32.82 17.64 12.40
N LEU A 235 -32.46 16.37 12.15
CA LEU A 235 -32.05 15.82 10.85
C LEU A 235 -33.22 15.36 9.96
N GLU A 236 -34.40 15.19 10.52
CA GLU A 236 -35.59 14.69 9.81
C GLU A 236 -36.24 15.75 8.91
N CYS A 237 -35.95 17.03 9.13
CA CYS A 237 -36.54 18.15 8.41
C CYS A 237 -35.48 18.99 7.68
N GLY A 238 -35.52 19.01 6.33
CA GLY A 238 -34.73 19.93 5.50
C GLY A 238 -33.61 19.28 4.67
N LEU A 239 -32.86 20.13 3.97
CA LEU A 239 -31.71 19.74 3.14
C LEU A 239 -30.45 19.68 4.01
N ASN A 240 -29.89 18.48 4.18
CA ASN A 240 -28.67 18.28 4.96
C ASN A 240 -27.43 18.47 4.08
N ILE A 241 -26.49 19.32 4.48
CA ILE A 241 -25.22 19.61 3.79
C ILE A 241 -24.06 19.29 4.74
N VAL A 242 -23.31 18.27 4.38
CA VAL A 242 -22.19 17.72 5.14
C VAL A 242 -20.89 18.11 4.48
N LEU A 243 -20.01 18.77 5.24
CA LEU A 243 -18.76 19.33 4.74
C LEU A 243 -17.55 18.58 5.29
N ASP A 244 -16.52 18.41 4.46
CA ASP A 244 -15.24 17.77 4.81
C ASP A 244 -15.30 16.25 5.07
N GLU A 245 -14.12 15.64 5.19
CA GLU A 245 -13.93 14.18 5.25
C GLU A 245 -14.33 13.55 6.59
N ILE A 246 -14.15 14.27 7.69
CA ILE A 246 -14.45 13.75 9.03
C ILE A 246 -15.97 13.58 9.24
N PRO A 247 -16.82 14.59 8.95
CA PRO A 247 -18.26 14.40 9.02
C PRO A 247 -18.79 13.35 8.04
N MET A 248 -18.21 13.22 6.84
CA MET A 248 -18.58 12.18 5.88
C MET A 248 -18.56 10.77 6.48
N ILE A 249 -17.49 10.46 7.22
CA ILE A 249 -17.29 9.14 7.83
C ILE A 249 -18.33 8.88 8.93
N ASN A 250 -18.75 9.92 9.64
CA ASN A 250 -19.74 9.86 10.71
C ASN A 250 -21.18 9.70 10.22
N PHE A 251 -21.51 10.19 9.03
CA PHE A 251 -22.85 10.10 8.44
C PHE A 251 -23.13 8.75 7.77
N ASN A 252 -22.12 7.90 7.60
CA ASN A 252 -22.26 6.60 6.98
C ASN A 252 -23.06 5.63 7.87
N GLY A 253 -24.29 5.30 7.46
CA GLY A 253 -25.12 4.29 8.10
C GLY A 253 -26.05 4.78 9.22
N TYR A 254 -26.07 6.08 9.54
CA TYR A 254 -26.96 6.61 10.58
C TYR A 254 -28.26 7.24 10.07
N LEU A 255 -28.18 8.04 8.99
CA LEU A 255 -29.30 8.92 8.66
C LEU A 255 -30.50 8.16 8.09
N ASN A 256 -31.67 8.46 8.64
CA ASN A 256 -32.96 8.19 8.01
C ASN A 256 -33.26 9.17 6.86
N SER A 257 -32.43 10.21 6.65
CA SER A 257 -32.59 11.29 5.66
C SER A 257 -31.45 11.34 4.62
N GLU A 258 -31.75 11.89 3.44
CA GLU A 258 -30.73 12.15 2.41
C GLU A 258 -29.85 13.35 2.79
N TYR A 259 -28.61 13.38 2.31
CA TYR A 259 -27.71 14.51 2.53
C TYR A 259 -26.80 14.77 1.32
N TYR A 260 -26.36 16.01 1.17
CA TYR A 260 -25.28 16.37 0.26
C TYR A 260 -23.94 16.27 0.97
N LEU A 261 -23.01 15.55 0.35
CA LEU A 261 -21.61 15.54 0.73
C LEU A 261 -20.83 16.49 -0.16
N LEU A 262 -20.18 17.49 0.45
CA LEU A 262 -19.25 18.41 -0.20
C LEU A 262 -17.88 18.26 0.47
N SER A 263 -16.97 17.53 -0.17
CA SER A 263 -15.68 17.23 0.45
C SER A 263 -14.57 16.99 -0.56
N LYS A 264 -13.34 17.23 -0.13
CA LYS A 264 -12.12 16.74 -0.77
C LYS A 264 -11.95 15.26 -0.37
N VAL A 265 -11.24 14.46 -1.16
CA VAL A 265 -10.99 13.05 -0.82
C VAL A 265 -9.49 12.84 -0.73
N ASN A 266 -8.95 12.93 0.49
CA ASN A 266 -7.53 12.90 0.77
C ASN A 266 -7.17 11.87 1.85
N ILE A 267 -7.99 11.69 2.88
CA ILE A 267 -7.79 10.70 3.95
C ILE A 267 -8.08 9.30 3.40
N LEU A 268 -7.26 8.31 3.80
CA LEU A 268 -7.36 6.93 3.31
C LEU A 268 -8.74 6.30 3.58
N LYS A 269 -9.37 6.58 4.73
CA LYS A 269 -10.71 6.08 5.05
C LYS A 269 -11.76 6.65 4.09
N SER A 270 -11.69 7.95 3.79
CA SER A 270 -12.53 8.61 2.79
C SER A 270 -12.32 8.04 1.39
N GLN A 271 -11.05 7.85 0.99
CA GLN A 271 -10.69 7.24 -0.29
C GLN A 271 -11.36 5.88 -0.46
N ARG A 272 -11.26 5.02 0.57
CA ARG A 272 -11.92 3.71 0.58
C ARG A 272 -13.44 3.82 0.53
N TYR A 273 -14.03 4.69 1.34
CA TYR A 273 -15.48 4.85 1.44
C TYR A 273 -16.10 5.37 0.14
N CYS A 274 -15.44 6.33 -0.50
CA CYS A 274 -15.88 6.91 -1.76
C CYS A 274 -15.42 6.10 -2.97
N GLY A 275 -14.60 5.05 -2.82
CA GLY A 275 -13.98 4.34 -3.95
C GLY A 275 -13.04 5.22 -4.79
N VAL A 276 -12.49 6.28 -4.19
CA VAL A 276 -11.64 7.28 -4.85
C VAL A 276 -10.21 7.10 -4.41
N TYR A 277 -9.32 6.79 -5.34
CA TYR A 277 -7.93 6.52 -5.02
C TYR A 277 -6.99 7.50 -5.70
N ASN A 278 -6.17 8.18 -4.89
CA ASN A 278 -5.16 9.10 -5.37
C ASN A 278 -3.80 8.40 -5.36
N VAL A 279 -3.43 7.80 -6.50
CA VAL A 279 -2.13 7.13 -6.68
C VAL A 279 -0.99 8.16 -6.71
N ASN A 280 -1.27 9.38 -7.14
CA ASN A 280 -0.31 10.46 -7.24
C ASN A 280 -0.69 11.63 -6.33
N SER A 281 0.21 12.00 -5.40
CA SER A 281 0.07 13.14 -4.45
C SER A 281 -0.08 14.53 -5.11
N LYS A 282 -0.06 14.57 -6.44
CA LYS A 282 -0.14 15.79 -7.27
C LYS A 282 -1.56 16.30 -7.46
N SER A 283 -2.59 15.45 -7.32
CA SER A 283 -3.98 15.86 -7.52
C SER A 283 -4.91 15.33 -6.45
N ILE A 284 -5.69 16.21 -5.82
CA ILE A 284 -6.72 15.86 -4.82
C ILE A 284 -8.10 16.02 -5.46
N LYS A 285 -8.84 14.92 -5.50
CA LYS A 285 -10.22 14.88 -6.01
C LYS A 285 -11.20 15.47 -5.00
N SER A 286 -12.36 15.91 -5.49
CA SER A 286 -13.49 16.37 -4.69
C SER A 286 -14.77 15.67 -5.09
N ILE A 287 -15.76 15.73 -4.19
CA ILE A 287 -17.09 15.19 -4.37
C ILE A 287 -18.08 16.28 -3.96
N ILE A 288 -19.06 16.54 -4.83
CA ILE A 288 -20.35 17.16 -4.54
C ILE A 288 -21.41 16.14 -4.95
N LYS A 289 -22.05 15.51 -3.97
CA LYS A 289 -23.01 14.46 -4.27
C LYS A 289 -24.12 14.34 -3.24
N LYS A 290 -25.34 14.15 -3.74
CA LYS A 290 -26.48 13.70 -2.93
C LYS A 290 -26.35 12.21 -2.60
N VAL A 291 -26.15 11.89 -1.34
CA VAL A 291 -26.05 10.53 -0.81
C VAL A 291 -27.44 10.08 -0.38
N LYS A 292 -27.94 9.04 -1.06
CA LYS A 292 -29.23 8.40 -0.76
C LYS A 292 -29.08 7.39 0.37
N ARG A 293 -30.19 7.09 1.04
CA ARG A 293 -30.29 6.02 2.05
C ARG A 293 -29.73 4.70 1.50
N THR A 294 -28.66 4.19 2.10
CA THR A 294 -28.16 2.83 1.82
C THR A 294 -28.53 1.92 2.98
N GLN A 295 -29.20 0.80 2.69
CA GLN A 295 -29.50 -0.19 3.71
C GLN A 295 -28.22 -0.95 4.11
N LYS A 296 -27.91 -0.95 5.41
CA LYS A 296 -27.31 -2.06 6.20
C LYS A 296 -25.81 -2.41 6.19
N ALA A 297 -24.90 -1.81 5.41
CA ALA A 297 -23.49 -2.27 5.46
C ALA A 297 -22.53 -1.32 6.22
N VAL A 298 -21.97 -1.80 7.33
CA VAL A 298 -20.79 -1.22 7.96
C VAL A 298 -19.58 -1.50 7.06
N PHE A 299 -18.96 -0.45 6.50
CA PHE A 299 -17.84 -0.60 5.59
C PHE A 299 -16.50 -0.39 6.30
N THR A 300 -15.83 -1.50 6.59
CA THR A 300 -14.47 -1.55 7.18
C THR A 300 -13.36 -1.32 6.16
N GLY A 301 -13.67 -1.56 4.89
CA GLY A 301 -12.71 -1.64 3.81
C GLY A 301 -12.00 -2.99 3.68
N VAL A 302 -12.28 -3.99 4.55
CA VAL A 302 -11.84 -5.40 4.40
C VAL A 302 -12.87 -6.29 3.70
N GLU A 303 -14.00 -5.69 3.34
CA GLU A 303 -15.11 -6.31 2.60
C GLU A 303 -15.21 -5.71 1.19
N ARG A 304 -15.92 -6.39 0.28
CA ARG A 304 -16.16 -5.85 -1.05
C ARG A 304 -17.13 -4.69 -0.85
N SER A 305 -16.88 -3.56 -1.49
CA SER A 305 -17.84 -2.48 -1.38
C SER A 305 -19.11 -2.82 -2.16
N GLU A 306 -20.22 -2.96 -1.45
CA GLU A 306 -21.55 -3.15 -2.05
C GLU A 306 -22.19 -1.79 -2.40
N ASN A 307 -21.84 -0.75 -1.63
CA ASN A 307 -22.45 0.58 -1.66
C ASN A 307 -21.39 1.68 -1.35
N THR A 308 -20.48 2.01 -2.28
CA THR A 308 -19.69 3.25 -2.17
C THR A 308 -20.52 4.48 -2.54
N ILE A 309 -20.09 5.67 -2.10
CA ILE A 309 -20.64 6.96 -2.55
C ILE A 309 -20.37 7.19 -4.05
N TRP A 310 -19.42 6.51 -4.68
CA TRP A 310 -19.24 6.59 -6.13
C TRP A 310 -20.50 6.10 -6.85
N PRO A 311 -20.98 6.78 -7.91
CA PRO A 311 -22.08 6.27 -8.69
C PRO A 311 -21.66 4.92 -9.29
N PHE A 312 -22.21 3.86 -8.73
CA PHE A 312 -22.60 2.73 -9.53
C PHE A 312 -23.51 3.29 -10.63
N ASN A 313 -22.97 3.52 -11.82
CA ASN A 313 -23.84 3.36 -12.96
C ASN A 313 -24.41 1.92 -12.87
N LYS A 314 -25.64 1.69 -13.31
CA LYS A 314 -26.31 0.37 -13.18
C LYS A 314 -25.45 -0.78 -13.72
N ASP A 315 -24.52 -0.45 -14.61
CA ASP A 315 -23.58 -1.32 -15.30
C ASP A 315 -22.14 -1.38 -14.69
N GLY A 316 -21.83 -0.57 -13.67
CA GLY A 316 -20.46 -0.30 -13.17
C GLY A 316 -19.84 -1.37 -12.25
N TYR A 317 -20.53 -2.46 -11.95
CA TYR A 317 -20.08 -3.45 -10.96
C TYR A 317 -18.97 -4.39 -11.47
N LEU A 318 -18.88 -4.55 -12.78
CA LEU A 318 -17.87 -5.40 -13.43
C LEU A 318 -16.45 -4.88 -13.18
N ASN A 319 -16.27 -3.55 -13.18
CA ASN A 319 -14.99 -2.89 -13.00
C ASN A 319 -15.15 -1.57 -12.22
N GLN A 320 -15.62 -1.68 -10.98
CA GLN A 320 -16.06 -0.57 -10.13
C GLN A 320 -15.00 0.50 -9.84
N TYR A 321 -13.71 0.18 -10.04
CA TYR A 321 -12.60 1.09 -9.75
C TYR A 321 -11.90 1.63 -11.00
N SER A 322 -12.37 1.28 -12.21
CA SER A 322 -11.82 1.84 -13.43
C SER A 322 -12.44 3.20 -13.75
N GLN A 323 -11.59 4.19 -13.99
CA GLN A 323 -12.01 5.53 -14.41
C GLN A 323 -12.38 5.59 -15.89
N THR A 324 -11.93 4.60 -16.68
CA THR A 324 -12.15 4.53 -18.13
C THR A 324 -13.25 3.55 -18.50
N PHE A 325 -13.76 2.75 -17.55
CA PHE A 325 -14.78 1.75 -17.82
C PHE A 325 -16.00 2.35 -18.52
N ILE A 326 -16.24 1.88 -19.74
CA ILE A 326 -17.38 2.25 -20.57
C ILE A 326 -18.43 1.15 -20.40
N PRO A 327 -19.50 1.39 -19.62
CA PRO A 327 -20.41 0.32 -19.29
C PRO A 327 -21.25 -0.16 -20.48
N SER A 328 -21.45 0.69 -21.49
CA SER A 328 -22.11 0.29 -22.75
C SER A 328 -21.37 -0.83 -23.50
N ASN A 329 -20.07 -1.02 -23.23
CA ASN A 329 -19.30 -2.12 -23.82
C ASN A 329 -19.60 -3.48 -23.17
N TYR A 330 -20.23 -3.49 -21.99
CA TYR A 330 -20.45 -4.69 -21.19
C TYR A 330 -21.86 -4.66 -20.55
N LYS A 331 -22.86 -5.24 -21.25
CA LYS A 331 -24.25 -5.31 -20.74
C LYS A 331 -24.32 -6.16 -19.45
N TYR A 332 -24.81 -5.59 -18.35
CA TYR A 332 -24.93 -6.26 -17.05
C TYR A 332 -26.27 -5.91 -16.36
N GLU A 333 -27.10 -6.91 -16.07
CA GLU A 333 -28.39 -6.70 -15.39
C GLU A 333 -28.27 -6.80 -13.86
N LYS A 334 -28.70 -5.75 -13.14
CA LYS A 334 -28.39 -5.51 -11.71
C LYS A 334 -29.56 -5.73 -10.73
N ASN A 335 -30.53 -6.56 -11.03
CA ASN A 335 -31.56 -6.90 -10.04
C ASN A 335 -31.22 -8.26 -9.42
N ASP A 336 -30.76 -8.31 -8.16
CA ASP A 336 -30.87 -9.42 -7.16
C ASP A 336 -29.73 -9.46 -6.12
N GLU A 337 -30.01 -10.12 -4.98
CA GLU A 337 -29.10 -10.49 -3.86
C GLU A 337 -27.82 -11.27 -4.26
N ASN A 338 -27.60 -11.56 -5.56
CA ASN A 338 -26.52 -12.40 -6.07
C ASN A 338 -25.52 -11.66 -6.98
N VAL A 339 -25.37 -10.34 -6.82
CA VAL A 339 -24.56 -9.49 -7.72
C VAL A 339 -23.09 -9.95 -7.83
N PHE A 340 -22.45 -10.43 -6.76
CA PHE A 340 -21.09 -10.96 -6.84
C PHE A 340 -21.02 -12.25 -7.66
N ILE A 341 -21.95 -13.17 -7.47
CA ILE A 341 -22.01 -14.43 -8.23
C ILE A 341 -22.25 -14.15 -9.72
N LYS A 342 -23.17 -13.24 -10.04
CA LYS A 342 -23.43 -12.81 -11.43
C LYS A 342 -22.18 -12.20 -12.07
N ARG A 343 -21.45 -11.33 -11.34
CA ARG A 343 -20.15 -10.78 -11.78
C ARG A 343 -19.13 -11.88 -12.06
N GLU A 344 -18.91 -12.80 -11.12
CA GLU A 344 -17.93 -13.88 -11.30
C GLU A 344 -18.29 -14.77 -12.50
N LYS A 345 -19.59 -15.09 -12.69
CA LYS A 345 -20.07 -15.84 -13.86
C LYS A 345 -19.80 -15.07 -15.16
N PHE A 346 -20.06 -13.76 -15.18
CA PHE A 346 -19.77 -12.91 -16.34
C PHE A 346 -18.28 -12.92 -16.68
N LEU A 347 -17.41 -12.67 -15.69
CA LEU A 347 -15.96 -12.65 -15.90
C LEU A 347 -15.45 -14.01 -16.37
N LYS A 348 -15.94 -15.11 -15.79
CA LYS A 348 -15.61 -16.47 -16.22
C LYS A 348 -16.00 -16.70 -17.68
N ASN A 349 -17.21 -16.32 -18.08
CA ASN A 349 -17.67 -16.44 -19.47
C ASN A 349 -16.83 -15.55 -20.41
N MET A 350 -16.55 -14.32 -20.00
CA MET A 350 -15.71 -13.40 -20.76
C MET A 350 -14.30 -13.98 -20.96
N ILE A 351 -13.69 -14.52 -19.91
CA ILE A 351 -12.39 -15.18 -19.99
C ILE A 351 -12.48 -16.40 -20.92
N ASN A 352 -13.43 -17.31 -20.69
CA ASN A 352 -13.62 -18.52 -21.48
C ASN A 352 -13.78 -18.23 -22.99
N ASN A 353 -14.47 -17.15 -23.35
CA ASN A 353 -14.65 -16.73 -24.73
C ASN A 353 -13.38 -16.11 -25.36
N ASN A 354 -12.40 -15.72 -24.55
CA ASN A 354 -11.16 -15.06 -25.01
C ASN A 354 -9.91 -15.92 -24.80
N ILE A 355 -9.99 -17.00 -24.01
CA ILE A 355 -8.93 -18.00 -23.88
C ILE A 355 -9.07 -19.07 -24.97
N LYS A 356 -7.94 -19.47 -25.58
CA LYS A 356 -7.88 -20.55 -26.57
C LYS A 356 -7.62 -21.90 -25.86
N GLU A 357 -7.71 -23.04 -26.56
CA GLU A 357 -7.55 -24.41 -26.00
C GLU A 357 -6.29 -24.66 -25.16
N ASP A 358 -5.27 -23.83 -25.34
CA ASP A 358 -3.98 -23.89 -24.64
C ASP A 358 -4.01 -23.31 -23.21
N ILE A 359 -5.11 -22.69 -22.76
CA ILE A 359 -5.20 -22.04 -21.44
C ILE A 359 -6.36 -22.61 -20.64
N VAL A 360 -6.12 -22.90 -19.36
CA VAL A 360 -7.14 -23.28 -18.38
C VAL A 360 -7.26 -22.17 -17.34
N TYR A 361 -8.46 -21.62 -17.17
CA TYR A 361 -8.76 -20.70 -16.09
C TYR A 361 -9.11 -21.48 -14.81
N ILE A 362 -8.35 -21.23 -13.74
CA ILE A 362 -8.56 -21.81 -12.43
C ILE A 362 -9.45 -20.85 -11.63
N ASP A 363 -10.63 -21.34 -11.26
CA ASP A 363 -11.61 -20.67 -10.42
C ASP A 363 -12.10 -21.67 -9.39
N SER A 364 -11.54 -21.61 -8.17
CA SER A 364 -11.89 -22.57 -7.13
C SER A 364 -11.90 -21.96 -5.73
N TYR A 365 -12.75 -22.54 -4.88
CA TYR A 365 -12.92 -22.17 -3.50
C TYR A 365 -12.71 -23.42 -2.66
N TYR A 366 -11.71 -23.40 -1.78
CA TYR A 366 -11.25 -24.57 -1.04
C TYR A 366 -11.53 -24.41 0.45
N SER A 367 -12.02 -25.49 1.07
CA SER A 367 -12.02 -25.61 2.53
C SER A 367 -10.58 -25.77 3.02
N LEU A 368 -10.19 -25.03 4.06
CA LEU A 368 -8.88 -25.16 4.69
C LEU A 368 -8.83 -26.29 5.73
N ASP A 369 -9.96 -26.96 5.97
CA ASP A 369 -10.04 -28.13 6.85
C ASP A 369 -9.85 -29.43 6.07
N THR A 370 -10.45 -29.54 4.87
CA THR A 370 -10.41 -30.77 4.06
C THR A 370 -9.54 -30.67 2.81
N TYR A 371 -9.20 -29.45 2.36
CA TYR A 371 -8.56 -29.19 1.06
C TYR A 371 -9.37 -29.66 -0.16
N GLU A 372 -10.69 -29.79 0.01
CA GLU A 372 -11.63 -30.09 -1.07
C GLU A 372 -12.30 -28.82 -1.58
N LYS A 373 -12.76 -28.87 -2.84
CA LYS A 373 -13.51 -27.76 -3.44
C LYS A 373 -14.90 -27.67 -2.83
N GLU A 374 -15.30 -26.46 -2.48
CA GLU A 374 -16.63 -26.15 -1.96
C GLU A 374 -17.30 -25.03 -2.77
N LYS A 375 -18.60 -24.83 -2.54
CA LYS A 375 -19.36 -23.77 -3.19
C LYS A 375 -18.94 -22.42 -2.61
N TYR A 376 -18.53 -21.50 -3.49
CA TYR A 376 -18.23 -20.12 -3.11
C TYR A 376 -19.45 -19.39 -2.56
N ILE A 377 -19.30 -18.76 -1.39
CA ILE A 377 -20.33 -17.94 -0.74
C ILE A 377 -19.75 -16.54 -0.50
N PRO A 378 -20.14 -15.52 -1.31
CA PRO A 378 -19.68 -14.15 -1.12
C PRO A 378 -20.04 -13.59 0.26
N GLN A 379 -19.23 -12.65 0.75
CA GLN A 379 -19.38 -11.90 1.99
C GLN A 379 -19.54 -12.74 3.28
N LYS A 380 -19.24 -14.04 3.25
CA LYS A 380 -19.31 -14.93 4.41
C LYS A 380 -17.90 -15.29 4.90
N SER A 381 -17.68 -15.13 6.20
CA SER A 381 -16.47 -15.68 6.86
C SER A 381 -16.61 -17.18 7.00
N SER A 382 -15.84 -17.92 6.22
CA SER A 382 -15.61 -19.36 6.39
C SER A 382 -14.11 -19.62 6.54
N ASN A 383 -13.76 -20.83 6.99
CA ASN A 383 -12.38 -21.30 7.05
C ASN A 383 -11.94 -21.80 5.67
N SER A 384 -11.93 -20.89 4.69
CA SER A 384 -11.79 -21.22 3.28
C SER A 384 -10.86 -20.25 2.56
N VAL A 385 -10.46 -20.62 1.34
CA VAL A 385 -9.65 -19.77 0.46
C VAL A 385 -10.16 -19.72 -0.98
N LEU A 386 -10.20 -18.50 -1.52
CA LEU A 386 -10.43 -18.24 -2.94
C LEU A 386 -9.11 -18.33 -3.71
N MET A 387 -9.02 -19.32 -4.58
CA MET A 387 -7.89 -19.62 -5.45
C MET A 387 -8.26 -19.28 -6.90
N ARG A 388 -7.50 -18.38 -7.52
CA ARG A 388 -7.70 -17.95 -8.91
C ARG A 388 -6.38 -18.00 -9.66
N GLY A 389 -6.38 -18.44 -10.91
CA GLY A 389 -5.15 -18.47 -11.69
C GLY A 389 -5.36 -18.89 -13.12
N PHE A 390 -4.27 -19.04 -13.85
CA PHE A 390 -4.27 -19.62 -15.17
C PHE A 390 -3.17 -20.67 -15.27
N TYR A 391 -3.45 -21.70 -16.06
CA TYR A 391 -2.49 -22.70 -16.48
C TYR A 391 -2.40 -22.69 -18.01
N ILE A 392 -1.20 -22.40 -18.51
CA ILE A 392 -0.86 -22.33 -19.93
C ILE A 392 -0.15 -23.62 -20.28
N LYS A 393 -0.73 -24.44 -21.16
CA LYS A 393 -0.19 -25.76 -21.55
C LYS A 393 1.11 -25.65 -22.34
N ASN A 394 1.27 -24.58 -23.13
CA ASN A 394 2.48 -24.35 -23.92
C ASN A 394 2.94 -22.89 -23.79
N THR A 395 3.95 -22.68 -22.95
CA THR A 395 4.51 -21.37 -22.63
C THR A 395 5.11 -20.65 -23.85
N GLN A 396 5.61 -21.39 -24.84
CA GLN A 396 6.29 -20.80 -26.01
C GLN A 396 5.33 -19.97 -26.89
N LYS A 397 4.02 -20.21 -26.80
CA LYS A 397 2.97 -19.45 -27.50
C LYS A 397 2.66 -18.10 -26.85
N PHE A 398 3.31 -17.76 -25.74
CA PHE A 398 3.04 -16.57 -24.95
C PHE A 398 4.30 -15.74 -24.73
N ASP A 399 4.10 -14.43 -24.66
CA ASP A 399 5.08 -13.48 -24.18
C ASP A 399 4.79 -13.21 -22.70
N ILE A 400 5.77 -13.50 -21.85
CA ILE A 400 5.72 -13.19 -20.42
C ILE A 400 6.66 -12.03 -20.19
N LEU A 401 6.08 -10.88 -19.88
CA LEU A 401 6.75 -9.59 -19.88
C LEU A 401 6.79 -9.05 -18.45
N PRO A 402 7.94 -9.15 -17.77
CA PRO A 402 8.17 -8.44 -16.52
C PRO A 402 8.14 -6.94 -16.76
N TYR A 403 7.47 -6.21 -15.88
CA TYR A 403 7.37 -4.76 -15.89
C TYR A 403 7.74 -4.24 -14.50
N LEU A 404 8.82 -3.46 -14.41
CA LEU A 404 9.44 -3.03 -13.14
C LEU A 404 9.37 -1.51 -12.96
N ALA A 405 9.06 -1.05 -11.75
CA ALA A 405 8.91 0.39 -11.49
C ALA A 405 10.22 1.17 -11.74
N GLN A 406 11.35 0.55 -11.42
CA GLN A 406 12.69 1.12 -11.61
C GLN A 406 12.99 1.47 -13.08
N ASP A 407 12.51 0.67 -14.05
CA ASP A 407 12.76 0.88 -15.48
C ASP A 407 11.99 2.09 -16.02
N HIS A 408 10.91 2.47 -15.31
CA HIS A 408 10.05 3.60 -15.64
C HIS A 408 10.26 4.82 -14.74
N LYS A 409 11.29 4.81 -13.87
CA LYS A 409 11.58 5.89 -12.90
C LYS A 409 10.35 6.24 -12.04
N LYS A 410 9.58 5.23 -11.64
CA LYS A 410 8.44 5.35 -10.72
C LYS A 410 8.74 4.58 -9.43
N ASP A 411 8.19 5.03 -8.31
CA ASP A 411 8.26 4.28 -7.04
C ASP A 411 7.33 3.06 -7.09
N LEU A 412 6.10 3.26 -7.58
CA LEU A 412 5.07 2.23 -7.76
C LEU A 412 4.42 2.35 -9.12
N ILE A 413 3.89 1.24 -9.62
CA ILE A 413 3.15 1.16 -10.87
C ILE A 413 1.69 0.85 -10.57
N ASP A 414 0.80 1.64 -11.12
CA ASP A 414 -0.64 1.37 -11.14
C ASP A 414 -1.03 0.71 -12.46
N ILE A 415 -1.51 -0.54 -12.37
CA ILE A 415 -1.98 -1.29 -13.54
C ILE A 415 -3.13 -0.58 -14.26
N ARG A 416 -3.93 0.23 -13.57
CA ARG A 416 -5.02 1.00 -14.17
C ARG A 416 -4.52 2.17 -15.02
N GLU A 417 -3.29 2.64 -14.81
CA GLU A 417 -2.61 3.54 -15.73
C GLU A 417 -2.00 2.75 -16.90
N VAL A 418 -1.32 1.64 -16.60
CA VAL A 418 -0.60 0.83 -17.60
C VAL A 418 -1.55 0.19 -18.62
N CYS A 419 -2.73 -0.28 -18.21
CA CYS A 419 -3.67 -0.96 -19.10
C CYS A 419 -4.15 -0.06 -20.24
N LYS A 420 -4.11 1.27 -20.09
CA LYS A 420 -4.52 2.24 -21.12
C LYS A 420 -3.63 2.20 -22.37
N SER A 421 -2.38 1.77 -22.21
CA SER A 421 -1.42 1.61 -23.32
C SER A 421 -1.33 0.16 -23.83
N ILE A 422 -2.06 -0.77 -23.22
CA ILE A 422 -2.06 -2.17 -23.63
C ILE A 422 -3.18 -2.38 -24.65
N HIS A 423 -2.79 -2.72 -25.89
CA HIS A 423 -3.71 -2.90 -27.00
C HIS A 423 -4.20 -4.35 -27.17
N LYS A 424 -3.56 -5.31 -26.51
CA LYS A 424 -3.86 -6.73 -26.59
C LYS A 424 -4.60 -7.20 -25.34
N ASN A 425 -5.27 -8.35 -25.45
CA ASN A 425 -5.75 -9.02 -24.25
C ASN A 425 -4.54 -9.56 -23.45
N SER A 426 -4.51 -9.27 -22.16
CA SER A 426 -3.37 -9.61 -21.30
C SER A 426 -3.82 -10.15 -19.95
N PHE A 427 -3.07 -11.09 -19.40
CA PHE A 427 -3.19 -11.43 -17.98
C PHE A 427 -2.18 -10.65 -17.16
N TYR A 428 -2.60 -10.29 -15.96
CA TYR A 428 -1.81 -9.54 -14.99
C TYR A 428 -1.65 -10.36 -13.72
N ILE A 429 -0.43 -10.38 -13.18
CA ILE A 429 -0.14 -10.82 -11.82
C ILE A 429 0.95 -9.93 -11.21
N ASN A 430 0.89 -9.68 -9.90
CA ASN A 430 1.99 -9.02 -9.21
C ASN A 430 3.28 -9.87 -9.28
N PHE A 431 4.45 -9.26 -9.08
CA PHE A 431 5.73 -9.96 -9.23
C PHE A 431 6.62 -9.92 -7.97
N LEU A 432 7.92 -9.64 -8.09
CA LEU A 432 8.93 -9.80 -7.04
C LEU A 432 9.18 -8.52 -6.21
N TYR A 433 9.95 -8.69 -5.13
CA TYR A 433 10.20 -7.69 -4.09
C TYR A 433 11.18 -6.58 -4.49
N PHE A 434 10.98 -5.39 -3.89
CA PHE A 434 11.77 -4.18 -4.13
C PHE A 434 12.17 -3.51 -2.80
N ALA A 435 13.22 -2.69 -2.86
CA ALA A 435 13.75 -1.92 -1.74
C ALA A 435 12.85 -0.71 -1.46
N THR A 436 11.75 -0.96 -0.75
CA THR A 436 10.77 0.08 -0.40
C THR A 436 11.39 1.15 0.50
N PRO A 437 10.77 2.35 0.62
CA PRO A 437 11.23 3.39 1.55
C PRO A 437 11.38 2.89 2.99
N LYS A 438 10.54 1.94 3.42
CA LYS A 438 10.63 1.34 4.76
C LYS A 438 11.91 0.52 4.92
N ILE A 439 12.25 -0.31 3.94
CA ILE A 439 13.46 -1.12 3.93
C ILE A 439 14.70 -0.22 3.88
N ILE A 440 14.68 0.82 3.02
CA ILE A 440 15.78 1.79 2.92
C ILE A 440 15.96 2.56 4.23
N ASN A 441 14.88 2.97 4.90
CA ASN A 441 14.97 3.64 6.20
C ASN A 441 15.59 2.73 7.28
N LEU A 442 15.20 1.45 7.32
CA LEU A 442 15.81 0.48 8.22
C LEU A 442 17.30 0.30 7.91
N TYR A 443 17.67 0.08 6.65
CA TYR A 443 19.06 -0.01 6.21
C TYR A 443 19.87 1.21 6.66
N ASN A 444 19.38 2.42 6.34
CA ASN A 444 20.06 3.68 6.63
C ASN A 444 20.17 3.98 8.13
N SER A 445 19.31 3.41 8.97
CA SER A 445 19.37 3.58 10.44
C SER A 445 20.62 2.96 11.07
N PHE A 446 21.29 2.05 10.36
CA PHE A 446 22.51 1.39 10.80
C PHE A 446 23.78 1.94 10.14
N ARG A 447 23.70 3.08 9.44
CA ARG A 447 24.77 3.60 8.57
C ARG A 447 25.16 5.02 8.97
N SER A 448 26.43 5.37 8.75
CA SER A 448 26.85 6.77 8.78
C SER A 448 26.22 7.52 7.61
N GLU A 449 26.14 8.86 7.67
CA GLU A 449 25.50 9.67 6.62
C GLU A 449 26.04 9.39 5.21
N GLU A 450 27.33 9.05 5.10
CA GLU A 450 28.00 8.78 3.83
C GLU A 450 27.76 7.35 3.31
N GLU A 451 27.30 6.44 4.17
CA GLU A 451 26.94 5.07 3.80
C GLU A 451 25.43 4.90 3.56
N LYS A 452 24.65 5.99 3.67
CA LYS A 452 23.22 5.95 3.42
C LYS A 452 22.91 5.88 1.93
N ILE A 453 22.00 4.98 1.58
CA ILE A 453 21.46 4.91 0.23
C ILE A 453 20.42 6.02 0.06
N LYS A 454 20.53 6.75 -1.05
CA LYS A 454 19.58 7.81 -1.44
C LYS A 454 18.53 7.30 -2.43
N ASP A 455 18.90 6.34 -3.27
CA ASP A 455 17.99 5.69 -4.20
C ASP A 455 16.91 4.90 -3.46
N ARG A 456 15.74 4.79 -4.08
CA ARG A 456 14.58 4.06 -3.55
C ARG A 456 14.01 3.15 -4.63
N ASP A 457 13.24 2.15 -4.20
CA ASP A 457 12.40 1.32 -5.05
C ASP A 457 13.15 0.65 -6.22
N PHE A 458 14.30 0.03 -5.90
CA PHE A 458 15.04 -0.84 -6.81
C PHE A 458 14.83 -2.32 -6.49
N PHE A 459 15.01 -3.18 -7.48
CA PHE A 459 14.86 -4.63 -7.35
C PHE A 459 15.86 -5.19 -6.33
N ILE A 460 15.40 -6.00 -5.37
CA ILE A 460 16.25 -6.64 -4.37
C ILE A 460 16.73 -7.99 -4.88
N ASP A 461 17.98 -8.35 -4.56
CA ASP A 461 18.61 -9.64 -4.89
C ASP A 461 19.04 -9.72 -6.37
N TYR A 462 18.89 -10.88 -7.00
CA TYR A 462 19.43 -11.16 -8.32
C TYR A 462 18.51 -10.74 -9.47
N TYR A 463 19.05 -9.96 -10.41
CA TYR A 463 18.36 -9.45 -11.58
C TYR A 463 19.29 -9.55 -12.79
N PHE A 464 18.80 -10.12 -13.88
CA PHE A 464 19.44 -10.11 -15.20
C PHE A 464 18.39 -9.83 -16.27
N ASP A 465 18.61 -8.85 -17.14
CA ASP A 465 17.68 -8.50 -18.23
C ASP A 465 18.25 -8.67 -19.64
N GLY A 466 19.44 -9.29 -19.75
CA GLY A 466 20.20 -9.40 -21.00
C GLY A 466 21.29 -8.33 -21.15
N ILE A 467 21.22 -7.23 -20.38
CA ILE A 467 22.15 -6.10 -20.44
C ILE A 467 22.73 -5.80 -19.06
N LYS A 468 21.87 -5.58 -18.08
CA LYS A 468 22.23 -5.30 -16.69
C LYS A 468 22.09 -6.57 -15.87
N GLU A 469 23.08 -6.81 -15.03
CA GLU A 469 23.10 -7.88 -14.05
C GLU A 469 23.42 -7.34 -12.65
N THR A 470 22.70 -7.77 -11.61
CA THR A 470 23.02 -7.49 -10.20
C THR A 470 23.66 -8.68 -9.54
N PHE A 471 24.38 -8.45 -8.43
CA PHE A 471 24.99 -9.53 -7.68
C PHE A 471 23.92 -10.35 -6.93
N PRO A 472 23.94 -11.70 -6.98
CA PRO A 472 23.10 -12.53 -6.11
C PRO A 472 23.46 -12.28 -4.64
N LEU A 473 22.51 -11.80 -3.84
CA LEU A 473 22.76 -11.43 -2.45
C LEU A 473 22.60 -12.64 -1.52
N TYR A 474 21.64 -13.50 -1.86
CA TYR A 474 21.32 -14.70 -1.10
C TYR A 474 21.37 -15.95 -1.99
N ASN A 475 20.56 -16.95 -1.66
CA ASN A 475 20.40 -18.17 -2.43
C ASN A 475 18.90 -18.40 -2.71
N LYS A 476 18.17 -17.31 -2.97
CA LYS A 476 16.71 -17.32 -3.10
C LYS A 476 16.29 -17.96 -4.43
N GLY A 477 15.04 -18.42 -4.46
CA GLY A 477 14.42 -18.91 -5.68
C GLY A 477 14.36 -17.82 -6.75
N ALA A 478 14.55 -18.23 -8.00
CA ALA A 478 14.53 -17.39 -9.17
C ALA A 478 13.74 -18.04 -10.31
N ILE A 479 13.17 -17.18 -11.15
CA ILE A 479 12.58 -17.56 -12.43
C ILE A 479 13.55 -17.22 -13.56
N PHE A 480 13.78 -18.18 -14.44
CA PHE A 480 14.68 -18.10 -15.59
C PHE A 480 13.86 -18.15 -16.88
N PHE A 481 13.98 -17.11 -17.70
CA PHE A 481 13.33 -17.01 -19.01
C PHE A 481 14.32 -17.43 -20.09
N LYS A 482 14.12 -18.60 -20.70
CA LYS A 482 14.99 -19.10 -21.77
C LYS A 482 14.73 -18.41 -23.10
N LYS A 483 15.73 -18.41 -23.97
CA LYS A 483 15.65 -17.86 -25.33
C LYS A 483 14.55 -18.50 -26.20
N ASP A 484 14.25 -19.77 -25.95
CA ASP A 484 13.21 -20.53 -26.66
C ASP A 484 11.77 -20.28 -26.12
N GLY A 485 11.61 -19.40 -25.13
CA GLY A 485 10.34 -19.06 -24.50
C GLY A 485 9.90 -20.02 -23.39
N THR A 486 10.70 -21.03 -23.04
CA THR A 486 10.43 -21.89 -21.87
C THR A 486 10.92 -21.24 -20.56
N ILE A 487 10.44 -21.77 -19.44
CA ILE A 487 10.72 -21.24 -18.10
C ILE A 487 11.30 -22.32 -17.22
N GLU A 488 12.29 -21.94 -16.42
CA GLU A 488 12.91 -22.76 -15.40
C GLU A 488 12.91 -22.06 -14.04
N PHE A 489 12.97 -22.84 -12.96
CA PHE A 489 13.02 -22.37 -11.60
C PHE A 489 14.20 -23.01 -10.87
N ASP A 490 15.06 -22.20 -10.31
CA ASP A 490 16.16 -22.67 -9.46
C ASP A 490 16.58 -21.56 -8.48
N ARG A 491 17.53 -21.86 -7.59
CA ARG A 491 18.17 -20.90 -6.70
C ARG A 491 19.34 -20.25 -7.42
N VAL A 492 19.51 -18.95 -7.21
CA VAL A 492 20.69 -18.23 -7.69
C VAL A 492 21.55 -17.85 -6.51
N LYS A 493 22.80 -18.29 -6.55
CA LYS A 493 23.89 -17.86 -5.66
C LYS A 493 25.09 -17.44 -6.50
N ALA A 494 25.91 -16.56 -5.95
CA ALA A 494 27.18 -16.22 -6.57
C ALA A 494 28.18 -17.38 -6.39
N GLU A 495 28.63 -17.95 -7.49
CA GLU A 495 29.62 -19.04 -7.51
C GLU A 495 30.92 -18.56 -8.14
N ASN A 496 30.85 -17.96 -9.31
CA ASN A 496 32.01 -17.37 -9.98
C ASN A 496 31.54 -16.33 -11.00
N GLY A 497 32.45 -15.45 -11.40
CA GLY A 497 32.13 -14.40 -12.34
C GLY A 497 33.18 -13.30 -12.37
N THR A 498 32.74 -12.14 -12.85
CA THR A 498 33.56 -10.97 -13.02
C THR A 498 32.84 -9.73 -12.51
N ILE A 499 33.57 -8.86 -11.81
CA ILE A 499 33.13 -7.49 -11.49
C ILE A 499 34.11 -6.54 -12.17
N LYS A 500 33.62 -5.72 -13.10
CA LYS A 500 34.41 -4.65 -13.70
C LYS A 500 34.09 -3.32 -13.04
N LEU A 501 35.14 -2.61 -12.63
CA LEU A 501 35.10 -1.25 -12.10
C LEU A 501 35.88 -0.36 -13.08
N ASN A 502 35.16 0.30 -14.00
CA ASN A 502 35.75 0.88 -15.21
C ASN A 502 36.62 -0.17 -15.93
N ASP A 503 37.91 0.09 -16.12
CA ASP A 503 38.85 -0.79 -16.81
C ASP A 503 39.48 -1.85 -15.89
N TYR A 504 39.21 -1.82 -14.58
CA TYR A 504 39.71 -2.83 -13.65
C TYR A 504 38.77 -4.03 -13.58
N THR A 505 39.31 -5.22 -13.78
CA THR A 505 38.56 -6.47 -13.79
C THR A 505 38.91 -7.29 -12.55
N ILE A 506 37.90 -7.60 -11.73
CA ILE A 506 37.99 -8.56 -10.63
C ILE A 506 37.36 -9.87 -11.11
N ASN A 507 38.18 -10.89 -11.27
CA ASN A 507 37.70 -12.25 -11.44
C ASN A 507 37.57 -12.89 -10.07
N PHE A 508 36.50 -13.65 -9.86
CA PHE A 508 36.26 -14.32 -8.60
C PHE A 508 35.66 -15.72 -8.83
N ASP A 509 35.95 -16.60 -7.88
CA ASP A 509 35.34 -17.91 -7.74
C ASP A 509 34.69 -18.08 -6.35
N GLU A 510 34.27 -19.30 -6.04
CA GLU A 510 33.58 -19.61 -4.79
C GLU A 510 34.46 -19.39 -3.56
N ASN A 511 35.79 -19.55 -3.71
CA ASN A 511 36.75 -19.33 -2.63
C ASN A 511 36.89 -17.86 -2.29
N ASN A 512 36.49 -16.94 -3.19
CA ASN A 512 36.48 -15.51 -2.92
C ASN A 512 35.19 -15.02 -2.24
N ILE A 513 34.15 -15.84 -2.12
CA ILE A 513 32.87 -15.41 -1.53
C ILE A 513 32.88 -15.65 -0.02
N ASN A 514 32.65 -14.60 0.77
CA ASN A 514 32.59 -14.64 2.24
C ASN A 514 33.82 -15.30 2.90
N ASN A 515 35.00 -15.23 2.26
CA ASN A 515 36.24 -15.85 2.74
C ASN A 515 37.29 -14.77 3.06
N PRO A 516 37.52 -14.43 4.35
CA PRO A 516 38.41 -13.34 4.73
C PRO A 516 39.89 -13.59 4.40
N ASN A 517 40.28 -14.84 4.11
CA ASN A 517 41.67 -15.23 3.89
C ASN A 517 42.18 -14.94 2.46
N GLN A 518 41.29 -14.55 1.54
CA GLN A 518 41.66 -14.23 0.17
C GLN A 518 42.16 -12.78 0.02
N SER A 519 42.99 -12.52 -0.98
CA SER A 519 43.40 -11.15 -1.37
C SER A 519 42.20 -10.31 -1.81
N ILE A 520 41.23 -10.95 -2.47
CA ILE A 520 39.92 -10.43 -2.83
C ILE A 520 38.86 -11.28 -2.13
N ASN A 521 38.07 -10.64 -1.26
CA ASN A 521 36.93 -11.24 -0.59
C ASN A 521 35.65 -10.47 -0.95
N ILE A 522 34.70 -11.13 -1.59
CA ILE A 522 33.37 -10.59 -1.89
C ILE A 522 32.42 -11.03 -0.80
N ILE A 523 32.00 -10.07 0.02
CA ILE A 523 31.15 -10.32 1.18
C ILE A 523 29.70 -10.06 0.79
N THR A 524 28.91 -11.13 0.73
CA THR A 524 27.47 -11.09 0.50
C THR A 524 26.73 -11.16 1.84
N PRO A 525 25.45 -10.74 1.94
CA PRO A 525 24.71 -10.86 3.20
C PRO A 525 24.40 -12.31 3.57
N ASN A 526 24.56 -13.27 2.65
CA ASN A 526 24.43 -14.70 2.90
C ASN A 526 25.71 -15.32 3.49
N SER A 527 26.28 -14.66 4.48
CA SER A 527 27.34 -15.21 5.32
C SER A 527 26.75 -15.83 6.59
N ASP A 528 27.59 -16.52 7.36
CA ASP A 528 27.26 -16.89 8.74
C ASP A 528 26.83 -15.67 9.55
N TYR A 529 26.04 -15.90 10.59
CA TYR A 529 25.53 -14.86 11.49
C TYR A 529 25.53 -15.39 12.92
N ASP A 530 25.77 -14.47 13.85
CA ASP A 530 25.69 -14.75 15.29
C ASP A 530 24.22 -14.84 15.74
N ASP A 531 24.00 -15.46 16.89
CA ASP A 531 22.68 -15.48 17.52
C ASP A 531 22.14 -14.06 17.72
N PHE A 532 20.85 -13.90 17.43
CA PHE A 532 20.19 -12.61 17.51
C PHE A 532 18.78 -12.76 18.09
N GLU A 533 18.41 -11.86 19.00
CA GLU A 533 17.02 -11.78 19.49
C GLU A 533 16.14 -10.95 18.55
N ASN A 534 16.71 -9.90 17.94
CA ASN A 534 15.98 -8.96 17.12
C ASN A 534 16.75 -8.56 15.85
N PHE A 535 16.32 -9.10 14.72
CA PHE A 535 16.93 -8.81 13.42
C PHE A 535 16.90 -7.31 13.07
N ARG A 536 15.97 -6.52 13.61
CA ARG A 536 15.91 -5.06 13.42
C ARG A 536 16.95 -4.27 14.22
N LYS A 537 17.78 -4.94 15.02
CA LYS A 537 18.93 -4.34 15.70
C LYS A 537 20.25 -5.01 15.29
N TYR A 538 20.16 -6.09 14.52
CA TYR A 538 21.31 -6.88 14.11
C TYR A 538 22.27 -6.09 13.22
N LYS A 539 23.56 -6.10 13.59
CA LYS A 539 24.66 -5.52 12.83
C LYS A 539 25.81 -6.51 12.86
N LYS A 540 26.39 -6.78 11.70
CA LYS A 540 27.64 -7.53 11.57
C LYS A 540 28.70 -6.63 10.95
N TYR A 541 29.87 -6.54 11.58
CA TYR A 541 31.00 -5.79 11.04
C TYR A 541 31.93 -6.73 10.28
N VAL A 542 32.37 -6.32 9.10
CA VAL A 542 33.20 -7.12 8.20
C VAL A 542 34.34 -6.31 7.59
N GLY A 543 35.39 -6.99 7.13
CA GLY A 543 36.51 -6.35 6.43
C GLY A 543 37.42 -5.50 7.33
N GLY A 544 37.59 -5.90 8.60
CA GLY A 544 38.58 -5.27 9.50
C GLY A 544 39.98 -5.28 8.88
N ASP A 545 40.72 -4.18 9.04
CA ASP A 545 42.08 -3.97 8.49
C ASP A 545 42.23 -4.16 6.98
N ARG A 546 41.14 -3.98 6.23
CA ARG A 546 41.08 -4.12 4.77
C ARG A 546 40.47 -2.89 4.11
N TYR A 547 40.61 -2.81 2.80
CA TYR A 547 40.00 -1.77 1.98
C TYR A 547 38.67 -2.27 1.45
N ASN A 548 37.59 -1.59 1.82
CA ASN A 548 36.23 -2.05 1.58
C ASN A 548 35.52 -1.11 0.61
N ILE A 549 35.00 -1.68 -0.47
CA ILE A 549 34.15 -1.01 -1.47
C ILE A 549 32.73 -1.53 -1.25
N ILE A 550 31.82 -0.66 -0.79
CA ILE A 550 30.42 -1.02 -0.54
C ILE A 550 29.63 -0.78 -1.82
N ILE A 551 28.97 -1.82 -2.35
CA ILE A 551 28.19 -1.75 -3.59
C ILE A 551 26.73 -2.12 -3.30
N VAL A 552 25.81 -1.25 -3.70
CA VAL A 552 24.35 -1.51 -3.64
C VAL A 552 23.74 -1.13 -4.98
N ASN A 553 22.93 -2.01 -5.57
CA ASN A 553 22.29 -1.81 -6.89
C ASN A 553 23.27 -1.28 -7.96
N ASN A 554 24.42 -1.92 -8.08
CA ASN A 554 25.51 -1.57 -9.01
C ASN A 554 26.02 -0.12 -8.86
N LYS A 555 25.96 0.44 -7.66
CA LYS A 555 26.54 1.74 -7.32
C LYS A 555 27.48 1.62 -6.13
N ILE A 556 28.63 2.29 -6.21
CA ILE A 556 29.53 2.43 -5.06
C ILE A 556 28.91 3.42 -4.08
N ILE A 557 28.60 2.94 -2.89
CA ILE A 557 28.09 3.76 -1.80
C ILE A 557 29.24 4.43 -1.06
N ASN A 558 30.29 3.68 -0.74
CA ASN A 558 31.46 4.20 -0.02
C ASN A 558 32.71 3.33 -0.28
N ILE A 559 33.90 3.93 -0.14
CA ILE A 559 35.20 3.24 -0.16
C ILE A 559 36.00 3.69 1.05
N LYS A 560 36.41 2.75 1.92
CA LYS A 560 37.17 3.08 3.14
C LYS A 560 38.12 1.97 3.60
N PHE A 561 39.13 2.36 4.36
CA PHE A 561 40.03 1.47 5.10
C PHE A 561 39.59 1.39 6.56
N SER A 562 38.76 0.40 6.86
CA SER A 562 38.28 0.02 8.20
C SER A 562 37.12 -0.96 8.06
N GLY A 563 36.75 -1.65 9.15
CA GLY A 563 35.54 -2.46 9.18
C GLY A 563 34.28 -1.68 8.77
N VAL A 564 33.37 -2.37 8.08
CA VAL A 564 32.10 -1.81 7.60
C VAL A 564 30.94 -2.63 8.13
N VAL A 565 29.78 -2.02 8.32
CA VAL A 565 28.57 -2.78 8.63
C VAL A 565 28.11 -3.49 7.36
N GLN A 566 28.00 -4.81 7.40
CA GLN A 566 27.63 -5.64 6.27
C GLN A 566 26.25 -5.21 5.71
N PRO A 567 26.15 -4.89 4.41
CA PRO A 567 24.90 -4.46 3.77
C PRO A 567 23.94 -5.63 3.59
N SER A 568 22.66 -5.43 3.95
CA SER A 568 21.57 -6.38 3.65
C SER A 568 21.06 -6.27 2.20
N LEU A 569 21.34 -5.15 1.52
CA LEU A 569 20.86 -4.85 0.16
C LEU A 569 21.97 -4.81 -0.89
N GLY A 570 23.16 -5.32 -0.57
CA GLY A 570 24.33 -5.18 -1.43
C GLY A 570 25.48 -6.06 -0.98
N ILE A 571 26.67 -5.78 -1.52
CA ILE A 571 27.90 -6.54 -1.23
C ILE A 571 29.02 -5.60 -0.76
N VAL A 572 30.07 -6.18 -0.20
CA VAL A 572 31.34 -5.49 0.06
C VAL A 572 32.44 -6.22 -0.70
N ILE A 573 33.18 -5.51 -1.54
CA ILE A 573 34.45 -6.01 -2.08
C ILE A 573 35.54 -5.60 -1.09
N SER A 574 36.12 -6.57 -0.40
CA SER A 574 37.15 -6.38 0.61
C SER A 574 38.51 -6.81 0.07
N LEU A 575 39.41 -5.84 -0.08
CA LEU A 575 40.71 -5.99 -0.72
C LEU A 575 41.82 -5.88 0.30
N ASP A 576 42.87 -6.68 0.11
CA ASP A 576 44.14 -6.45 0.78
C ASP A 576 44.84 -5.18 0.25
N LYS A 577 45.97 -4.83 0.84
CA LYS A 577 46.75 -3.64 0.48
C LYS A 577 47.28 -3.68 -0.95
N ASN A 578 47.63 -4.84 -1.48
CA ASN A 578 48.23 -4.99 -2.80
C ASN A 578 47.16 -4.88 -3.90
N GLU A 579 46.03 -5.55 -3.72
CA GLU A 579 44.89 -5.47 -4.64
C GLU A 579 44.27 -4.08 -4.63
N PHE A 580 44.14 -3.44 -3.46
CA PHE A 580 43.62 -2.08 -3.39
C PHE A 580 44.50 -1.07 -4.13
N LYS A 581 45.84 -1.22 -4.10
CA LYS A 581 46.75 -0.33 -4.86
C LYS A 581 46.49 -0.40 -6.36
N LYS A 582 46.14 -1.57 -6.90
CA LYS A 582 45.80 -1.73 -8.32
C LYS A 582 44.48 -1.04 -8.65
N VAL A 583 43.46 -1.29 -7.84
CA VAL A 583 42.12 -0.67 -7.98
C VAL A 583 42.20 0.85 -7.84
N SER A 584 42.90 1.36 -6.83
CA SER A 584 42.97 2.78 -6.54
C SER A 584 43.65 3.58 -7.65
N LYS A 585 44.64 2.99 -8.31
CA LYS A 585 45.30 3.58 -9.47
C LYS A 585 44.35 3.69 -10.66
N VAL A 586 43.60 2.63 -10.99
CA VAL A 586 42.66 2.64 -12.13
C VAL A 586 41.48 3.58 -11.87
N LEU A 587 40.94 3.58 -10.65
CA LEU A 587 39.80 4.41 -10.29
C LEU A 587 40.18 5.86 -9.93
N ASN A 588 41.48 6.19 -9.89
CA ASN A 588 42.01 7.50 -9.50
C ASN A 588 41.50 7.94 -8.12
N LEU A 589 41.60 7.06 -7.12
CA LEU A 589 41.06 7.30 -5.78
C LEU A 589 41.98 8.22 -4.97
N LYS A 590 41.39 9.24 -4.34
CA LYS A 590 42.09 10.18 -3.44
C LYS A 590 41.78 9.85 -1.99
N LYS A 591 42.81 9.63 -1.18
CA LYS A 591 42.65 9.37 0.25
C LYS A 591 42.18 10.63 0.99
N CYS A 592 41.14 10.49 1.80
CA CYS A 592 40.61 11.51 2.69
C CYS A 592 40.36 10.89 4.07
N GLY A 593 41.32 11.02 5.00
CA GLY A 593 41.32 10.27 6.26
C GLY A 593 41.33 8.76 6.03
N ASN A 594 40.35 8.05 6.59
CA ASN A 594 40.17 6.61 6.35
C ASN A 594 39.32 6.29 5.11
N LYS A 595 38.90 7.30 4.35
CA LYS A 595 38.01 7.18 3.19
C LYS A 595 38.77 7.42 1.89
N TYR A 596 38.13 7.05 0.79
CA TYR A 596 38.62 7.30 -0.56
C TYR A 596 37.52 7.97 -1.40
N LEU A 597 37.87 9.12 -1.98
CA LEU A 597 37.02 9.88 -2.88
C LEU A 597 37.39 9.58 -4.33
N TYR A 598 36.42 9.75 -5.22
CA TYR A 598 36.59 9.59 -6.65
C TYR A 598 35.90 10.75 -7.37
N ASP A 599 36.59 11.35 -8.35
CA ASP A 599 36.10 12.53 -9.07
C ASP A 599 35.35 12.15 -10.36
N GLN A 600 35.44 10.89 -10.78
CA GLN A 600 34.84 10.35 -11.99
C GLN A 600 33.71 9.36 -11.67
N LYS A 601 32.70 9.29 -12.54
CA LYS A 601 31.67 8.25 -12.44
C LYS A 601 32.32 6.87 -12.62
N ILE A 602 32.12 5.98 -11.66
CA ILE A 602 32.59 4.60 -11.74
C ILE A 602 31.46 3.74 -12.33
N ASN A 603 31.70 3.15 -13.49
CA ASN A 603 30.82 2.18 -14.10
C ASN A 603 31.08 0.80 -13.48
N ILE A 604 30.03 0.14 -13.02
CA ILE A 604 30.09 -1.20 -12.47
C ILE A 604 29.36 -2.15 -13.40
N GLU A 605 30.10 -3.11 -13.94
CA GLU A 605 29.54 -4.24 -14.69
C GLU A 605 29.74 -5.51 -13.87
N ILE A 606 28.67 -6.25 -13.64
CA ILE A 606 28.71 -7.54 -12.94
C ILE A 606 28.34 -8.59 -13.99
N ILE A 607 29.07 -9.69 -14.02
CA ILE A 607 28.81 -10.82 -14.91
C ILE A 607 28.88 -12.09 -14.06
N ILE A 608 27.78 -12.83 -13.95
CA ILE A 608 27.76 -14.16 -13.30
C ILE A 608 27.74 -15.23 -14.40
N ASN A 609 28.65 -16.20 -14.35
CA ASN A 609 28.91 -17.12 -15.48
C ASN A 609 27.81 -18.17 -15.75
N LYS A 610 26.61 -18.03 -15.17
CA LYS A 610 25.50 -19.00 -15.31
C LYS A 610 24.62 -18.79 -16.56
N ASN A 611 24.83 -17.74 -17.36
CA ASN A 611 23.70 -17.11 -18.09
C ASN A 611 23.62 -17.20 -19.62
N LYS A 612 24.41 -18.03 -20.30
CA LYS A 612 24.49 -17.98 -21.79
C LYS A 612 23.16 -18.29 -22.51
N ASN A 613 22.23 -19.02 -21.87
CA ASN A 613 20.97 -19.49 -22.48
C ASN A 613 19.71 -18.71 -22.05
N TYR A 614 19.84 -17.73 -21.16
CA TYR A 614 18.70 -16.98 -20.62
C TYR A 614 18.61 -15.59 -21.22
N ASN A 615 17.38 -15.11 -21.43
CA ASN A 615 17.11 -13.73 -21.78
C ASN A 615 16.99 -12.87 -20.53
N LYS A 616 16.31 -13.38 -19.51
CA LYS A 616 16.09 -12.67 -18.25
C LYS A 616 16.06 -13.65 -17.09
N ILE A 617 16.50 -13.20 -15.91
CA ILE A 617 16.43 -13.96 -14.66
C ILE A 617 16.05 -13.01 -13.54
N PHE A 618 15.14 -13.45 -12.68
CA PHE A 618 14.70 -12.67 -11.53
C PHE A 618 14.64 -13.53 -10.28
N GLY A 619 15.48 -13.19 -9.30
CA GLY A 619 15.58 -13.84 -8.00
C GLY A 619 14.79 -13.12 -6.91
N GLY A 620 14.73 -13.75 -5.73
CA GLY A 620 14.06 -13.20 -4.55
C GLY A 620 12.71 -13.86 -4.23
N GLY A 621 12.32 -14.90 -4.96
CA GLY A 621 11.20 -15.77 -4.63
C GLY A 621 11.58 -16.88 -3.65
N THR A 622 10.59 -17.65 -3.22
CA THR A 622 10.75 -18.78 -2.29
C THR A 622 10.32 -20.07 -3.00
N LEU A 623 11.19 -21.07 -3.13
CA LEU A 623 10.79 -22.34 -3.74
C LEU A 623 9.97 -23.17 -2.75
N LEU A 624 8.79 -23.59 -3.18
CA LEU A 624 7.88 -24.44 -2.41
C LEU A 624 7.88 -25.88 -2.88
N TYR A 625 8.13 -26.09 -4.17
CA TYR A 625 8.15 -27.39 -4.82
C TYR A 625 9.21 -27.37 -5.91
N LYS A 626 10.08 -28.38 -5.97
CA LYS A 626 11.15 -28.45 -6.96
C LYS A 626 11.33 -29.87 -7.46
N GLU A 627 11.32 -30.05 -8.78
CA GLU A 627 11.54 -31.34 -9.47
C GLU A 627 10.73 -32.50 -8.85
N GLY A 628 9.42 -32.33 -8.66
CA GLY A 628 8.58 -33.38 -8.08
C GLY A 628 8.62 -33.49 -6.54
N LYS A 629 9.41 -32.65 -5.86
CA LYS A 629 9.58 -32.69 -4.40
C LYS A 629 8.94 -31.48 -3.72
N ASN A 630 8.00 -31.73 -2.81
CA ASN A 630 7.46 -30.72 -1.91
C ASN A 630 8.52 -30.32 -0.86
N LEU A 631 8.91 -29.04 -0.86
CA LEU A 631 9.93 -28.47 0.03
C LEU A 631 9.33 -27.91 1.33
N VAL A 632 8.00 -27.86 1.44
CA VAL A 632 7.26 -27.20 2.52
C VAL A 632 6.14 -28.08 3.06
N LYS A 633 6.27 -29.41 2.93
CA LYS A 633 5.24 -30.36 3.38
C LYS A 633 4.99 -30.27 4.88
N THR A 634 6.02 -29.97 5.66
CA THR A 634 5.95 -29.66 7.09
C THR A 634 6.65 -28.34 7.41
N GLN A 635 6.35 -27.77 8.58
CA GLN A 635 7.04 -26.57 9.07
C GLN A 635 8.56 -26.79 9.22
N LYS A 636 8.98 -28.01 9.58
CA LYS A 636 10.40 -28.38 9.68
C LYS A 636 11.09 -28.37 8.31
N GLU A 637 10.51 -29.02 7.31
CA GLU A 637 11.07 -29.02 5.95
C GLU A 637 11.10 -27.60 5.35
N ALA A 638 10.07 -26.81 5.62
CA ALA A 638 10.06 -25.41 5.22
C ALA A 638 11.18 -24.61 5.90
N TYR A 639 11.39 -24.79 7.21
CA TYR A 639 12.50 -24.16 7.94
C TYR A 639 13.85 -24.51 7.31
N GLU A 640 14.12 -25.79 7.06
CA GLU A 640 15.37 -26.26 6.45
C GLU A 640 15.59 -25.65 5.05
N ASN A 641 14.56 -25.67 4.20
CA ASN A 641 14.64 -25.10 2.86
C ASN A 641 14.79 -23.59 2.87
N PHE A 642 14.06 -22.90 3.73
CA PHE A 642 14.12 -21.43 3.82
C PHE A 642 15.44 -20.97 4.43
N LYS A 643 16.08 -21.78 5.29
CA LYS A 643 17.44 -21.54 5.78
C LYS A 643 18.44 -21.62 4.63
N VAL A 644 18.33 -22.62 3.74
CA VAL A 644 19.16 -22.74 2.53
C VAL A 644 19.01 -21.54 1.59
N GLU A 645 17.82 -20.97 1.49
CA GLU A 645 17.56 -19.76 0.70
C GLU A 645 18.00 -18.45 1.39
N GLY A 646 18.50 -18.55 2.62
CA GLY A 646 18.94 -17.40 3.42
C GLY A 646 17.79 -16.60 4.02
N TRP A 647 16.55 -17.08 4.04
CA TRP A 647 15.41 -16.35 4.62
C TRP A 647 15.54 -16.18 6.13
N TYR A 648 16.16 -17.13 6.85
CA TYR A 648 16.41 -17.04 8.29
C TYR A 648 17.65 -16.22 8.66
N ASN A 649 18.41 -15.72 7.69
CA ASN A 649 19.52 -14.82 7.96
C ASN A 649 18.96 -13.44 8.40
N PRO A 650 19.46 -12.86 9.51
CA PRO A 650 18.92 -11.59 10.05
C PRO A 650 19.02 -10.43 9.06
N LEU A 651 20.07 -10.40 8.22
CA LEU A 651 20.19 -9.39 7.16
C LEU A 651 19.09 -9.58 6.09
N SER A 652 18.72 -10.82 5.77
CA SER A 652 17.60 -11.12 4.86
C SER A 652 16.24 -10.77 5.48
N MET A 653 16.08 -10.96 6.79
CA MET A 653 14.85 -10.56 7.51
C MET A 653 14.65 -9.04 7.49
N GLN A 654 15.74 -8.26 7.48
CA GLN A 654 15.69 -6.79 7.31
C GLN A 654 15.19 -6.35 5.93
N THR A 655 15.26 -7.21 4.91
CA THR A 655 14.77 -6.90 3.55
C THR A 655 13.31 -7.32 3.32
N GLN A 656 12.61 -7.77 4.36
CA GLN A 656 11.26 -8.33 4.26
C GLN A 656 10.24 -7.45 4.98
N GLU A 657 9.21 -7.00 4.25
CA GLU A 657 8.06 -6.35 4.88
C GLU A 657 7.07 -7.36 5.46
N THR A 658 6.97 -8.56 4.89
CA THR A 658 6.19 -9.68 5.42
C THR A 658 7.15 -10.83 5.62
N GLN A 659 7.34 -11.24 6.87
CA GLN A 659 8.27 -12.29 7.25
C GLN A 659 7.78 -13.64 6.71
N VAL A 660 8.62 -14.36 5.96
CA VAL A 660 8.27 -15.70 5.43
C VAL A 660 8.41 -16.80 6.49
N GLN A 661 9.08 -16.50 7.60
CA GLN A 661 9.35 -17.39 8.73
C GLN A 661 8.11 -17.51 9.63
N GLU A 662 7.22 -16.52 9.60
CA GLU A 662 5.93 -16.56 10.25
C GLU A 662 5.06 -17.56 9.47
N TRP A 663 4.88 -18.79 10.02
CA TRP A 663 4.10 -19.90 9.45
C TRP A 663 2.59 -19.62 9.47
N LEU A 664 2.20 -18.47 8.92
CA LEU A 664 0.87 -17.88 9.01
C LEU A 664 0.18 -17.88 7.65
N ARG A 665 -1.14 -18.05 7.70
CA ARG A 665 -2.00 -17.89 6.53
C ARG A 665 -2.01 -16.43 6.08
N GLY A 666 -1.95 -16.23 4.77
CA GLY A 666 -2.10 -14.91 4.19
C GLY A 666 -2.42 -14.99 2.70
N PRO A 667 -2.69 -13.84 2.06
CA PRO A 667 -2.72 -13.80 0.60
C PRO A 667 -1.34 -14.15 0.04
N ARG A 668 -1.33 -14.99 -0.99
CA ARG A 668 -0.11 -15.49 -1.63
C ARG A 668 -0.26 -15.45 -3.14
N THR A 669 0.87 -15.30 -3.80
CA THR A 669 0.98 -15.34 -5.25
C THR A 669 2.07 -16.33 -5.58
N ILE A 670 1.78 -17.28 -6.45
CA ILE A 670 2.73 -18.28 -6.91
C ILE A 670 2.82 -18.31 -8.42
N ILE A 671 3.96 -18.78 -8.89
CA ILE A 671 4.22 -19.14 -10.28
C ILE A 671 4.91 -20.50 -10.30
N GLY A 672 4.74 -21.25 -11.38
CA GLY A 672 5.32 -22.58 -11.49
C GLY A 672 5.21 -23.17 -12.89
N ASN A 673 5.77 -24.36 -13.07
CA ASN A 673 5.69 -25.12 -14.30
C ASN A 673 5.41 -26.60 -14.06
N ASP A 674 4.95 -27.27 -15.10
CA ASP A 674 4.78 -28.72 -15.14
C ASP A 674 5.97 -29.42 -15.84
N HIS A 675 5.94 -30.75 -15.90
CA HIS A 675 6.98 -31.53 -16.60
C HIS A 675 6.91 -31.42 -18.15
N LYS A 676 5.86 -30.82 -18.70
CA LYS A 676 5.59 -30.65 -20.14
C LYS A 676 5.82 -29.21 -20.63
N ASN A 677 6.52 -28.38 -19.86
CA ASN A 677 6.79 -26.97 -20.13
C ASN A 677 5.55 -26.06 -20.16
N GLY A 678 4.45 -26.50 -19.55
CA GLY A 678 3.34 -25.64 -19.19
C GLY A 678 3.71 -24.72 -18.03
N PHE A 679 3.12 -23.53 -17.99
CA PHE A 679 3.37 -22.49 -16.99
C PHE A 679 2.06 -22.12 -16.31
N PHE A 680 2.08 -21.97 -14.99
CA PHE A 680 0.91 -21.52 -14.23
C PHE A 680 1.27 -20.38 -13.29
N PHE A 681 0.26 -19.56 -13.03
CA PHE A 681 0.33 -18.45 -12.09
C PHE A 681 -0.99 -18.35 -11.33
N ILE A 682 -0.91 -18.38 -10.01
CA ILE A 682 -2.06 -18.58 -9.13
C ILE A 682 -1.97 -17.60 -7.96
N VAL A 683 -3.12 -17.00 -7.64
CA VAL A 683 -3.32 -16.10 -6.51
C VAL A 683 -4.29 -16.75 -5.53
N PHE A 684 -3.86 -16.82 -4.28
CA PHE A 684 -4.68 -17.16 -3.14
C PHE A 684 -5.07 -15.86 -2.44
N SER A 685 -6.37 -15.53 -2.48
CA SER A 685 -6.88 -14.37 -1.76
C SER A 685 -6.78 -14.64 -0.26
N GLY A 686 -6.59 -13.63 0.58
CA GLY A 686 -6.45 -13.85 2.02
C GLY A 686 -6.66 -12.56 2.79
N ARG A 687 -6.76 -12.60 4.12
CA ARG A 687 -7.05 -11.40 4.94
C ARG A 687 -8.20 -10.59 4.35
N THR A 688 -9.29 -11.28 4.01
CA THR A 688 -10.57 -10.68 3.61
C THR A 688 -11.71 -11.43 4.29
N LYS A 689 -12.91 -10.86 4.30
CA LYS A 689 -14.09 -11.54 4.86
C LYS A 689 -14.39 -12.88 4.19
N GLU A 690 -14.04 -13.04 2.91
CA GLU A 690 -14.37 -14.21 2.08
C GLU A 690 -13.24 -15.25 2.01
N SER A 691 -12.03 -14.89 2.44
CA SER A 691 -10.84 -15.71 2.22
C SER A 691 -9.80 -15.48 3.32
N LYS A 692 -9.43 -16.55 4.03
CA LYS A 692 -8.42 -16.49 5.10
C LYS A 692 -7.00 -16.37 4.56
N GLY A 693 -6.75 -16.94 3.38
CA GLY A 693 -5.41 -17.11 2.82
C GLY A 693 -4.82 -18.46 3.18
N VAL A 694 -3.55 -18.68 2.79
CA VAL A 694 -2.90 -19.99 2.87
C VAL A 694 -1.51 -19.91 3.49
N ARG A 695 -1.12 -20.99 4.14
CA ARG A 695 0.28 -21.34 4.46
C ARG A 695 0.95 -22.00 3.25
N PHE A 696 2.26 -22.17 3.33
CA PHE A 696 3.04 -22.75 2.23
C PHE A 696 2.75 -24.23 1.96
N ASP A 697 2.50 -25.02 3.01
CA ASP A 697 2.12 -26.45 2.89
C ASP A 697 0.76 -26.62 2.19
N GLU A 698 -0.18 -25.72 2.50
CA GLU A 698 -1.54 -25.73 1.96
C GLU A 698 -1.56 -25.39 0.46
N ILE A 699 -0.67 -24.48 0.01
CA ILE A 699 -0.51 -24.12 -1.40
C ILE A 699 -0.23 -25.37 -2.23
N VAL A 700 0.79 -26.14 -1.87
CA VAL A 700 1.24 -27.28 -2.71
C VAL A 700 0.11 -28.28 -2.90
N LYS A 701 -0.59 -28.65 -1.81
CA LYS A 701 -1.73 -29.58 -1.85
C LYS A 701 -2.83 -29.12 -2.80
N MET A 702 -3.22 -27.84 -2.72
CA MET A 702 -4.28 -27.30 -3.58
C MET A 702 -3.84 -27.19 -5.04
N VAL A 703 -2.57 -26.87 -5.30
CA VAL A 703 -2.05 -26.79 -6.67
C VAL A 703 -1.99 -28.17 -7.32
N GLU A 704 -1.55 -29.20 -6.60
CA GLU A 704 -1.53 -30.59 -7.10
C GLU A 704 -2.94 -31.11 -7.45
N ASN A 705 -3.98 -30.61 -6.76
CA ASN A 705 -5.37 -30.92 -7.10
C ASN A 705 -5.85 -30.27 -8.41
N GLU A 706 -5.29 -29.12 -8.80
CA GLU A 706 -5.63 -28.43 -10.05
C GLU A 706 -4.72 -28.83 -11.22
N ILE A 707 -3.46 -29.13 -10.93
CA ILE A 707 -2.39 -29.38 -11.89
C ILE A 707 -1.74 -30.72 -11.51
N LYS A 708 -1.97 -31.75 -12.31
CA LYS A 708 -1.58 -33.13 -11.95
C LYS A 708 -0.08 -33.44 -12.05
N ASP A 709 0.65 -32.67 -12.85
CA ASP A 709 2.04 -32.98 -13.25
C ASP A 709 3.00 -31.83 -12.91
N VAL A 710 2.85 -31.28 -11.70
CA VAL A 710 3.62 -30.12 -11.23
C VAL A 710 5.10 -30.48 -11.13
N LYS A 711 5.95 -29.67 -11.75
CA LYS A 711 7.41 -29.78 -11.67
C LYS A 711 7.98 -28.84 -10.62
N ASN A 712 7.62 -27.56 -10.69
CA ASN A 712 8.11 -26.54 -9.74
C ASN A 712 7.00 -25.57 -9.31
N ILE A 713 7.10 -25.07 -8.07
CA ILE A 713 6.28 -23.98 -7.52
C ILE A 713 7.22 -23.00 -6.80
N MET A 714 7.11 -21.72 -7.15
CA MET A 714 7.77 -20.62 -6.47
C MET A 714 6.75 -19.60 -5.97
N ASN A 715 6.83 -19.25 -4.69
CA ASN A 715 6.12 -18.10 -4.12
C ASN A 715 6.87 -16.80 -4.44
N ILE A 716 6.11 -15.78 -4.81
CA ILE A 716 6.60 -14.42 -5.10
C ILE A 716 5.97 -13.40 -4.12
N ASP A 717 5.98 -12.10 -4.43
CA ASP A 717 5.44 -11.10 -3.49
C ASP A 717 3.99 -11.42 -3.13
N GLY A 718 3.70 -11.31 -1.83
CA GLY A 718 2.44 -11.76 -1.25
C GLY A 718 1.68 -10.63 -0.59
N GLY A 719 0.77 -11.00 0.31
CA GLY A 719 0.04 -10.04 1.12
C GLY A 719 -0.83 -9.10 0.28
N ALA A 720 -0.77 -7.80 0.56
CA ALA A 720 -1.65 -6.87 -0.13
C ALA A 720 -1.29 -6.67 -1.61
N SER A 721 -0.11 -7.11 -2.04
CA SER A 721 0.29 -7.08 -3.45
C SER A 721 -0.37 -8.19 -4.28
N SER A 722 -0.83 -9.27 -3.64
CA SER A 722 -1.41 -10.43 -4.32
C SER A 722 -2.65 -10.07 -5.12
N CYS A 723 -2.53 -10.10 -6.45
CA CYS A 723 -3.63 -9.80 -7.35
C CYS A 723 -3.47 -10.50 -8.70
N LEU A 724 -4.57 -11.05 -9.18
CA LEU A 724 -4.75 -11.56 -10.54
C LEU A 724 -5.73 -10.64 -11.27
N GLY A 725 -5.41 -10.30 -12.52
CA GLY A 725 -6.27 -9.49 -13.35
C GLY A 725 -6.26 -9.87 -14.82
N PHE A 726 -7.25 -9.36 -15.55
CA PHE A 726 -7.37 -9.50 -16.99
C PHE A 726 -7.55 -8.13 -17.62
N ILE A 727 -6.82 -7.87 -18.70
CA ILE A 727 -6.85 -6.63 -19.44
C ILE A 727 -7.53 -6.90 -20.76
N LYS A 728 -8.59 -6.14 -21.06
CA LYS A 728 -9.33 -6.21 -22.31
C LYS A 728 -9.87 -4.84 -22.66
N ASP A 729 -9.76 -4.44 -23.92
CA ASP A 729 -10.25 -3.15 -24.41
C ASP A 729 -9.72 -1.96 -23.58
N LYS A 730 -8.45 -2.03 -23.17
CA LYS A 730 -7.76 -1.06 -22.29
C LYS A 730 -8.34 -0.94 -20.87
N GLU A 731 -9.22 -1.86 -20.48
CA GLU A 731 -9.81 -1.97 -19.15
C GLU A 731 -9.16 -3.09 -18.34
N PHE A 732 -8.89 -2.84 -17.06
CA PHE A 732 -8.36 -3.82 -16.12
C PHE A 732 -9.46 -4.39 -15.23
N PHE A 733 -9.67 -5.71 -15.27
CA PHE A 733 -10.63 -6.44 -14.46
C PHE A 733 -9.93 -7.26 -13.37
N GLU A 734 -10.23 -7.00 -12.10
CA GLU A 734 -9.79 -7.87 -11.00
C GLU A 734 -10.48 -9.24 -11.07
N LEU A 735 -9.65 -10.29 -11.13
CA LEU A 735 -10.10 -11.68 -11.10
C LEU A 735 -9.96 -12.33 -9.72
N SER A 736 -8.98 -11.92 -8.94
CA SER A 736 -8.83 -12.33 -7.54
C SER A 736 -9.54 -11.34 -6.59
N TYR A 737 -9.45 -11.59 -5.29
CA TYR A 737 -9.96 -10.69 -4.25
C TYR A 737 -8.80 -10.14 -3.39
N PRO A 738 -8.09 -9.08 -3.83
CA PRO A 738 -6.99 -8.48 -3.08
C PRO A 738 -7.40 -8.01 -1.69
N CYS A 739 -6.50 -8.07 -0.72
CA CYS A 739 -6.79 -7.56 0.62
C CYS A 739 -6.53 -6.06 0.74
N THR A 740 -7.07 -5.46 1.80
CA THR A 740 -6.91 -4.05 2.11
C THR A 740 -5.44 -3.68 2.28
N SER A 741 -5.02 -2.58 1.66
CA SER A 741 -3.67 -2.03 1.74
C SER A 741 -3.67 -0.62 2.31
N ASN A 742 -2.49 0.00 2.43
CA ASN A 742 -2.39 1.43 2.74
C ASN A 742 -2.92 2.33 1.61
N TYR A 743 -3.19 1.76 0.43
CA TYR A 743 -3.64 2.48 -0.76
C TYR A 743 -5.06 2.13 -1.16
N THR A 744 -5.57 0.94 -0.77
CA THR A 744 -6.75 0.34 -1.40
C THR A 744 -7.65 -0.40 -0.41
N SER A 745 -8.95 -0.48 -0.68
CA SER A 745 -9.87 -1.40 0.00
C SER A 745 -9.67 -2.84 -0.50
N ALA A 746 -10.26 -3.80 0.22
CA ALA A 746 -10.36 -5.17 -0.28
C ALA A 746 -11.12 -5.20 -1.63
N GLY A 747 -10.68 -6.10 -2.49
CA GLY A 747 -11.18 -6.26 -3.85
C GLY A 747 -10.63 -5.29 -4.87
N MET A 748 -9.73 -4.38 -4.48
CA MET A 748 -9.05 -3.49 -5.41
C MET A 748 -7.55 -3.71 -5.41
N VAL A 749 -7.00 -3.84 -6.62
CA VAL A 749 -5.56 -3.93 -6.84
C VAL A 749 -4.83 -2.69 -6.31
N ARG A 750 -3.75 -2.88 -5.57
CA ARG A 750 -2.85 -1.79 -5.16
C ARG A 750 -1.79 -1.53 -6.22
N PRO A 751 -1.21 -0.31 -6.25
CA PRO A 751 0.04 -0.10 -6.95
C PRO A 751 1.15 -1.01 -6.39
N VAL A 752 1.97 -1.56 -7.28
CA VAL A 752 3.04 -2.53 -6.99
C VAL A 752 4.36 -2.08 -7.61
N ASN A 753 5.49 -2.56 -7.08
CA ASN A 753 6.81 -2.25 -7.64
C ASN A 753 7.13 -3.08 -8.89
N SER A 754 6.50 -4.24 -9.06
CA SER A 754 6.65 -5.06 -10.26
C SER A 754 5.43 -5.94 -10.54
N MET A 755 5.24 -6.27 -11.81
CA MET A 755 4.19 -7.14 -12.31
C MET A 755 4.69 -8.00 -13.48
N LEU A 756 3.97 -9.07 -13.79
CA LEU A 756 4.08 -9.80 -15.05
C LEU A 756 2.83 -9.52 -15.90
N LEU A 757 3.06 -9.17 -17.16
CA LEU A 757 2.03 -9.12 -18.20
C LEU A 757 2.22 -10.32 -19.12
N ILE A 758 1.14 -11.05 -19.36
CA ILE A 758 1.20 -12.31 -20.10
C ILE A 758 0.27 -12.18 -21.31
N ASN A 759 0.85 -12.21 -22.49
CA ASN A 759 0.19 -11.99 -23.77
C ASN A 759 0.34 -13.21 -24.64
N LYS A 760 -0.66 -13.49 -25.48
CA LYS A 760 -0.47 -14.46 -26.54
C LYS A 760 0.38 -13.85 -27.66
N LYS A 761 1.32 -14.62 -28.22
CA LYS A 761 2.07 -14.21 -29.41
C LYS A 761 1.14 -14.14 -30.61
N GLY A 762 1.27 -13.06 -31.38
CA GLY A 762 0.53 -12.86 -32.64
C GLY A 762 -0.88 -12.31 -32.52
N ASP A 763 -1.39 -12.07 -31.29
CA ASP A 763 -2.64 -11.31 -31.06
C ASP A 763 -2.41 -9.79 -31.10
#